data_AF-A0A847G0U9-F1
#
_entry.id   AF-A0A847G0U9-F1
#
_cell.length_a   1.000
_cell.length_b   1.000
_cell.length_c   1.000
_cell.angle_alpha   90.00
_cell.angle_beta   90.00
_cell.angle_gamma   90.00
#
_symmetry.space_group_name_H-M   'P 1'
#
loop_
_entity.id
_entity.type
_entity.pdbx_description
1 polymer ?
#
loop_
_entity_poly.entity_id
_entity_poly.type
_entity_poly.pdbx_seq_one_letter_code
_entity_poly.pdbx_strand_id
1 'polypeptide(L)'
;MRVFFVMAFILQMLPWSPPRQQPAVTFARNTAKLTFPDSAVFSTTINSSETVTDVELLYGTDVRTCSEVQALAIPEFEPARTVNVAWEWDMLESGALPPGTKIWWQWRVTVESGALMLSERRTITWLDAVHNWKEIEDRGIRLHYYTLSADRAREFLVTAINAMERLKADTGMEASGTIDLYLYANTKDMRDALLYEPTWAGAMAFPDHNKVVVGISENLEWTKRTEAHELTHVLTGNYTFTCLQMTPTWLEEGLAVYGEGNPDAETQESFETARKSNSLLSFRVLSAGFAEESEQASLSYSQSFYMVNYLIETYGREKINRLLKVLSQGTVLDDALMEVYGFDLLGFEKEWRDSVGVPLADWYEEALESTMMPTEVPTLRPVAGVLNAVSSDFPQQTRTPQPEGLVQPTNIRVSPVMAFEATGTPVPPFTPTAQFPGMVILVLCILGLLVAVAIVVVAIRAMKNKTASLSVVILLLGSTALYALPAQAEGLPAEATSYPQQPTATLFTPPPTEEGYYSDPEVGVSLAIPAIAKLDTSRATASYHFSLNIDNNAVLGHMFTYGLRSGESLNELAHRIRDFELQDVLNLEYLEDREIKMKNGRAGWLTEAQGIPPNDIHIFHFSLVTVRGFASSTTLMLYSTFEGFMAYRDEIDDLNRSLMVSAPIINGFSRDELLVLNGGESNNPAENDPATTRSSGNFYLVYSGLVTFNPAMELQPDLARSWEVNQDGSEYIFHLDPDAVFHNGRPVTAEDVVYSWERAAAPETGSETVLTYLGDIQGVRAKREGRADRISGLQVIDDHTLQVTLEQPVPYFLLKLTYPTGFVVDNQNVEQGGDWYRAPNGTGPYRLSRWTSRKEILYERFDAYHGEKPAIKAILIVMYQGTGLQLYELGATDMAGVAYSDLIRFTDPSDPMHNELQSSLNMCTRYVTMDVNQPPFDDTKVRQAFAMSVDKERYVRVITEGGAIAAKGLYPPALPGYDKNSKGLEFNPEKARLLLKESKYGKGELPEILFSLPNYGSYVSESVSSIVQMWEENLGIKIIVQNIDPEYYQDALDDGRHGQLISEGWCADYPDPENFADVLFHSGSDMNRSNYANPELDRLLEEARVEEDIVRRMEMYRQAEEIIVNDAPAVFWTHSKTYTLVKPYLKGYVGTPIGIPLERYLWIDSDMFFGD
;
A
#
# COMPACT_ATOMS: atom_id res chain seq x y z
N MET A 1 3.39 -47.88 63.08
CA MET A 1 3.65 -49.06 62.21
C MET A 1 2.47 -49.44 61.31
N ARG A 2 1.21 -49.52 61.79
CA ARG A 2 0.05 -49.87 60.95
C ARG A 2 -0.36 -48.79 59.92
N VAL A 3 -0.13 -47.50 60.20
CA VAL A 3 -0.40 -46.40 59.24
C VAL A 3 0.59 -46.40 58.07
N PHE A 4 1.86 -46.77 58.32
CA PHE A 4 2.89 -46.87 57.28
C PHE A 4 2.61 -48.00 56.27
N PHE A 5 2.05 -49.12 56.75
CA PHE A 5 1.66 -50.23 55.88
C PHE A 5 0.43 -49.92 55.01
N VAL A 6 -0.51 -49.10 55.51
CA VAL A 6 -1.69 -48.69 54.73
C VAL A 6 -1.31 -47.65 53.67
N MET A 7 -0.40 -46.72 53.96
CA MET A 7 0.11 -45.77 52.96
C MET A 7 0.93 -46.45 51.86
N ALA A 8 1.74 -47.45 52.20
CA ALA A 8 2.48 -48.24 51.23
C ALA A 8 1.59 -49.10 50.32
N PHE A 9 0.44 -49.57 50.82
CA PHE A 9 -0.52 -50.33 50.03
C PHE A 9 -1.35 -49.42 49.10
N ILE A 10 -1.66 -48.19 49.53
CA ILE A 10 -2.39 -47.21 48.70
C ILE A 10 -1.49 -46.67 47.57
N LEU A 11 -0.19 -46.48 47.80
CA LEU A 11 0.78 -46.11 46.75
C LEU A 11 1.01 -47.23 45.71
N GLN A 12 0.69 -48.49 46.03
CA GLN A 12 0.79 -49.62 45.10
C GLN A 12 -0.51 -49.92 44.33
N MET A 13 -1.61 -49.23 44.63
CA MET A 13 -2.90 -49.36 43.93
C MET A 13 -3.24 -48.17 43.03
N LEU A 14 -2.36 -47.17 42.91
CA LEU A 14 -2.46 -46.20 41.83
C LEU A 14 -2.10 -46.92 40.53
N PRO A 15 -2.99 -46.98 39.51
CA PRO A 15 -2.62 -47.50 38.21
C PRO A 15 -1.43 -46.67 37.72
N TRP A 16 -0.30 -47.32 37.55
CA TRP A 16 0.84 -46.74 36.85
C TRP A 16 0.37 -46.56 35.42
N SER A 17 -0.14 -45.36 35.12
CA SER A 17 -0.41 -44.97 33.75
C SER A 17 0.95 -45.01 33.08
N PRO A 18 1.16 -45.86 32.04
CA PRO A 18 2.40 -45.77 31.28
C PRO A 18 2.55 -44.31 30.84
N PRO A 19 3.77 -43.74 30.83
CA PRO A 19 3.95 -42.41 30.26
C PRO A 19 3.29 -42.42 28.88
N ARG A 20 2.35 -41.49 28.63
CA ARG A 20 1.73 -41.31 27.33
C ARG A 20 2.89 -41.22 26.34
N GLN A 21 3.02 -42.23 25.48
CA GLN A 21 4.09 -42.28 24.50
C GLN A 21 3.86 -41.05 23.62
N GLN A 22 4.81 -40.12 23.60
CA GLN A 22 4.70 -38.95 22.74
C GLN A 22 4.41 -39.41 21.31
N PRO A 23 3.45 -38.80 20.60
CA PRO A 23 3.12 -39.21 19.24
C PRO A 23 4.38 -39.18 18.40
N ALA A 24 4.64 -40.27 17.68
CA ALA A 24 5.84 -40.41 16.87
C ALA A 24 5.61 -39.66 15.55
N VAL A 25 5.97 -38.38 15.53
CA VAL A 25 5.96 -37.54 14.32
C VAL A 25 7.35 -37.59 13.68
N THR A 26 7.39 -37.84 12.36
CA THR A 26 8.62 -37.85 11.58
C THR A 26 8.44 -37.01 10.31
N PHE A 27 9.48 -36.25 9.97
CA PHE A 27 9.52 -35.41 8.78
C PHE A 27 10.43 -36.07 7.75
N ALA A 28 9.88 -36.45 6.59
CA ALA A 28 10.61 -37.00 5.47
C ALA A 28 10.56 -36.02 4.30
N ARG A 29 11.60 -35.98 3.45
CA ARG A 29 11.65 -35.06 2.29
C ARG A 29 11.46 -33.57 2.66
N ASN A 30 11.93 -33.17 3.84
CA ASN A 30 11.99 -31.77 4.24
C ASN A 30 13.01 -31.02 3.36
N THR A 31 12.53 -30.37 2.30
CA THR A 31 13.38 -29.77 1.24
C THR A 31 12.84 -28.42 0.78
N ALA A 32 13.71 -27.58 0.23
CA ALA A 32 13.35 -26.36 -0.47
C ALA A 32 13.85 -26.42 -1.92
N LYS A 33 13.03 -25.96 -2.87
CA LYS A 33 13.38 -25.78 -4.28
C LYS A 33 13.31 -24.29 -4.61
N LEU A 34 14.41 -23.73 -5.09
CA LEU A 34 14.48 -22.32 -5.49
C LEU A 34 14.27 -22.18 -7.00
N THR A 35 13.48 -21.20 -7.39
CA THR A 35 13.34 -20.68 -8.75
C THR A 35 13.82 -19.24 -8.70
N PHE A 36 15.13 -19.01 -8.81
CA PHE A 36 15.69 -17.65 -8.69
C PHE A 36 15.39 -16.82 -9.96
N PRO A 37 14.99 -15.54 -9.85
CA PRO A 37 14.72 -14.77 -8.62
C PRO A 37 13.26 -14.83 -8.13
N ASP A 38 12.41 -15.63 -8.77
CA ASP A 38 10.95 -15.55 -8.64
C ASP A 38 10.36 -16.19 -7.38
N SER A 39 10.79 -17.38 -6.96
CA SER A 39 10.12 -18.09 -5.86
C SER A 39 10.96 -19.14 -5.10
N ALA A 40 10.51 -19.48 -3.90
CA ALA A 40 11.06 -20.57 -3.08
C ALA A 40 9.94 -21.52 -2.59
N VAL A 41 9.98 -22.79 -3.02
CA VAL A 41 8.99 -23.81 -2.64
C VAL A 41 9.54 -24.72 -1.54
N PHE A 42 8.94 -24.68 -0.36
CA PHE A 42 9.24 -25.56 0.77
C PHE A 42 8.30 -26.75 0.75
N SER A 43 8.81 -27.95 1.03
CA SER A 43 7.98 -29.17 1.05
C SER A 43 8.43 -30.16 2.10
N THR A 44 7.48 -30.94 2.61
CA THR A 44 7.75 -32.07 3.53
C THR A 44 6.66 -33.13 3.46
N THR A 45 7.03 -34.37 3.80
CA THR A 45 6.11 -35.48 4.10
C THR A 45 6.12 -35.71 5.61
N ILE A 46 5.01 -35.40 6.26
CA ILE A 46 4.81 -35.63 7.70
C ILE A 46 4.18 -37.01 7.89
N ASN A 47 4.78 -37.85 8.73
CA ASN A 47 4.18 -39.12 9.16
C ASN A 47 4.00 -39.10 10.67
N SER A 48 2.79 -39.39 11.14
CA SER A 48 2.41 -39.39 12.55
C SER A 48 1.68 -40.69 12.93
N SER A 49 1.82 -41.11 14.18
CA SER A 49 0.97 -42.16 14.77
C SER A 49 -0.49 -41.71 14.97
N GLU A 50 -0.73 -40.40 14.97
CA GLU A 50 -2.02 -39.74 15.15
C GLU A 50 -2.39 -38.91 13.92
N THR A 51 -3.66 -38.51 13.80
CA THR A 51 -4.09 -37.61 12.72
C THR A 51 -3.42 -36.26 12.91
N VAL A 52 -2.75 -35.75 11.88
CA VAL A 52 -2.26 -34.38 11.83
C VAL A 52 -3.46 -33.46 11.63
N THR A 53 -3.62 -32.49 12.51
CA THR A 53 -4.76 -31.56 12.51
C THR A 53 -4.33 -30.14 12.18
N ASP A 54 -3.05 -29.81 12.30
CA ASP A 54 -2.51 -28.51 11.91
C ASP A 54 -1.06 -28.64 11.41
N VAL A 55 -0.70 -27.83 10.41
CA VAL A 55 0.63 -27.78 9.81
C VAL A 55 0.95 -26.32 9.48
N GLU A 56 2.07 -25.85 9.99
CA GLU A 56 2.57 -24.50 9.78
C GLU A 56 4.03 -24.54 9.33
N LEU A 57 4.42 -23.58 8.50
CA LEU A 57 5.78 -23.35 8.06
C LEU A 57 6.30 -22.06 8.69
N LEU A 58 7.34 -22.19 9.50
CA LEU A 58 8.11 -21.04 9.98
C LEU A 58 9.33 -20.87 9.08
N TYR A 59 9.56 -19.68 8.55
CA TYR A 59 10.72 -19.39 7.71
C TYR A 59 11.24 -17.97 7.93
N GLY A 60 12.44 -17.69 7.45
CA GLY A 60 13.04 -16.37 7.55
C GLY A 60 14.40 -16.31 6.88
N THR A 61 15.07 -15.18 7.04
CA THR A 61 16.37 -14.91 6.43
C THR A 61 17.43 -14.57 7.48
N ASP A 62 18.66 -14.36 7.04
CA ASP A 62 19.79 -13.87 7.84
C ASP A 62 19.91 -12.34 7.83
N VAL A 63 18.83 -11.63 7.50
CA VAL A 63 18.77 -10.16 7.54
C VAL A 63 19.03 -9.66 8.97
N ARG A 64 19.74 -8.54 9.08
CA ARG A 64 19.89 -7.84 10.36
C ARG A 64 18.61 -7.07 10.68
N THR A 65 18.02 -7.37 11.83
CA THR A 65 16.79 -6.74 12.33
C THR A 65 16.93 -6.35 13.79
N CYS A 66 16.04 -5.50 14.27
CA CYS A 66 16.00 -5.05 15.67
C CYS A 66 15.59 -6.14 16.67
N SER A 67 14.90 -7.17 16.18
CA SER A 67 14.47 -8.33 16.95
C SER A 67 14.60 -9.59 16.12
N GLU A 68 14.43 -10.76 16.72
CA GLU A 68 14.24 -11.98 15.93
C GLU A 68 12.95 -11.84 15.10
N VAL A 69 13.02 -12.22 13.83
CA VAL A 69 11.89 -12.16 12.88
C VAL A 69 11.71 -13.53 12.26
N GLN A 70 10.46 -13.95 12.16
CA GLN A 70 10.05 -15.14 11.42
C GLN A 70 8.79 -14.83 10.63
N ALA A 71 8.61 -15.50 9.51
CA ALA A 71 7.35 -15.57 8.80
C ALA A 71 6.62 -16.87 9.15
N LEU A 72 5.31 -16.80 9.22
CA LEU A 72 4.38 -17.91 9.39
C LEU A 72 3.58 -18.06 8.10
N ALA A 73 3.73 -19.22 7.46
CA ALA A 73 2.91 -19.65 6.35
C ALA A 73 2.07 -20.86 6.78
N ILE A 74 0.84 -20.94 6.25
CA ILE A 74 -0.11 -21.95 6.68
C ILE A 74 -0.65 -22.70 5.46
N PRO A 75 0.02 -23.79 5.04
CA PRO A 75 -0.36 -24.53 3.84
C PRO A 75 -1.69 -25.26 4.01
N GLU A 76 -2.47 -25.32 2.94
CA GLU A 76 -3.65 -26.16 2.88
C GLU A 76 -3.29 -27.66 2.87
N PHE A 77 -4.04 -28.45 3.64
CA PHE A 77 -3.91 -29.90 3.64
C PHE A 77 -5.16 -30.59 4.18
N GLU A 78 -5.30 -31.88 3.87
CA GLU A 78 -6.36 -32.74 4.41
C GLU A 78 -5.86 -33.48 5.68
N PRO A 79 -6.57 -33.41 6.82
CA PRO A 79 -6.20 -34.10 8.04
C PRO A 79 -5.99 -35.61 7.85
N ALA A 80 -4.77 -36.07 8.06
CA ALA A 80 -4.39 -37.47 7.89
C ALA A 80 -3.18 -37.84 8.75
N ARG A 81 -2.91 -39.14 8.89
CA ARG A 81 -1.68 -39.63 9.55
C ARG A 81 -0.43 -39.43 8.71
N THR A 82 -0.59 -39.31 7.40
CA THR A 82 0.48 -38.98 6.47
C THR A 82 0.01 -37.81 5.63
N VAL A 83 0.69 -36.69 5.75
CA VAL A 83 0.38 -35.46 5.03
C VAL A 83 1.58 -35.09 4.16
N ASN A 84 1.34 -34.73 2.91
CA ASN A 84 2.34 -34.07 2.07
C ASN A 84 1.91 -32.62 1.94
N VAL A 85 2.79 -31.71 2.35
CA VAL A 85 2.53 -30.27 2.23
C VAL A 85 3.64 -29.63 1.42
N ALA A 86 3.27 -28.58 0.70
CA ALA A 86 4.20 -27.65 0.11
C ALA A 86 3.65 -26.23 0.27
N TRP A 87 4.54 -25.27 0.35
CA TRP A 87 4.19 -23.85 0.35
C TRP A 87 5.21 -23.09 -0.51
N GLU A 88 4.73 -22.15 -1.30
CA GLU A 88 5.54 -21.32 -2.20
C GLU A 88 5.63 -19.90 -1.64
N TRP A 89 6.85 -19.43 -1.45
CA TRP A 89 7.15 -18.03 -1.22
C TRP A 89 7.32 -17.34 -2.58
N ASP A 90 6.32 -16.55 -3.00
CA ASP A 90 6.39 -15.73 -4.21
C ASP A 90 7.15 -14.42 -3.93
N MET A 91 8.34 -14.27 -4.53
CA MET A 91 9.17 -13.08 -4.36
C MET A 91 8.62 -11.89 -5.13
N LEU A 92 7.69 -12.09 -6.08
CA LEU A 92 6.99 -11.01 -6.74
C LEU A 92 6.06 -10.26 -5.76
N GLU A 93 5.60 -10.92 -4.70
CA GLU A 93 4.73 -10.30 -3.69
C GLU A 93 5.54 -9.74 -2.51
N SER A 94 6.64 -10.40 -2.13
CA SER A 94 7.46 -10.00 -0.98
C SER A 94 8.64 -9.09 -1.29
N GLY A 95 9.01 -8.93 -2.56
CA GLY A 95 10.23 -8.24 -3.01
C GLY A 95 11.45 -9.16 -3.17
N ALA A 96 12.49 -8.66 -3.82
CA ALA A 96 13.71 -9.42 -4.14
C ALA A 96 14.62 -9.61 -2.91
N LEU A 97 15.13 -10.83 -2.73
CA LEU A 97 16.25 -11.07 -1.81
C LEU A 97 17.59 -10.94 -2.55
N PRO A 98 18.62 -10.32 -1.95
CA PRO A 98 19.93 -10.27 -2.59
C PRO A 98 20.55 -11.68 -2.71
N PRO A 99 21.31 -11.95 -3.78
CA PRO A 99 22.03 -13.21 -3.92
C PRO A 99 22.96 -13.44 -2.71
N GLY A 100 23.06 -14.70 -2.30
CA GLY A 100 23.79 -15.12 -1.10
C GLY A 100 22.98 -15.18 0.19
N THR A 101 21.76 -14.64 0.23
CA THR A 101 20.89 -14.64 1.41
C THR A 101 20.65 -16.06 1.93
N LYS A 102 20.76 -16.27 3.24
CA LYS A 102 20.47 -17.57 3.86
C LYS A 102 19.00 -17.61 4.26
N ILE A 103 18.25 -18.48 3.59
CA ILE A 103 16.86 -18.76 3.92
C ILE A 103 16.83 -19.97 4.85
N TRP A 104 16.23 -19.81 6.02
CA TRP A 104 15.98 -20.92 6.94
C TRP A 104 14.48 -21.25 6.99
N TRP A 105 14.16 -22.52 7.28
CA TRP A 105 12.77 -22.94 7.48
C TRP A 105 12.65 -24.11 8.47
N GLN A 106 11.47 -24.24 9.06
CA GLN A 106 11.11 -25.24 10.05
C GLN A 106 9.60 -25.51 10.02
N TRP A 107 9.21 -26.78 10.07
CA TRP A 107 7.80 -27.17 10.11
C TRP A 107 7.32 -27.33 11.54
N ARG A 108 6.13 -26.80 11.84
CA ARG A 108 5.41 -26.97 13.11
C ARG A 108 4.13 -27.74 12.85
N VAL A 109 3.89 -28.79 13.63
CA VAL A 109 2.78 -29.72 13.41
C VAL A 109 2.05 -29.98 14.70
N THR A 110 0.73 -29.87 14.67
CA THR A 110 -0.15 -30.29 15.76
C THR A 110 -0.93 -31.53 15.35
N VAL A 111 -1.00 -32.51 16.25
CA VAL A 111 -1.79 -33.74 16.05
C VAL A 111 -3.06 -33.71 16.90
N GLU A 112 -3.99 -34.64 16.64
CA GLU A 112 -5.32 -34.75 17.28
C GLU A 112 -5.29 -34.72 18.82
N SER A 113 -4.19 -35.15 19.47
CA SER A 113 -4.03 -35.04 20.93
C SER A 113 -3.68 -33.64 21.44
N GLY A 114 -3.48 -32.67 20.55
CA GLY A 114 -2.96 -31.32 20.83
C GLY A 114 -1.44 -31.26 21.00
N ALA A 115 -0.71 -32.36 20.74
CA ALA A 115 0.74 -32.36 20.86
C ALA A 115 1.39 -31.64 19.67
N LEU A 116 2.26 -30.67 19.98
CA LEU A 116 3.01 -29.89 19.01
C LEU A 116 4.41 -30.47 18.81
N MET A 117 4.84 -30.62 17.56
CA MET A 117 6.16 -31.12 17.16
C MET A 117 6.79 -30.19 16.12
N LEU A 118 8.10 -29.96 16.26
CA LEU A 118 8.89 -29.18 15.31
C LEU A 118 9.81 -30.11 14.51
N SER A 119 10.00 -29.83 13.22
CA SER A 119 11.09 -30.43 12.45
C SER A 119 12.44 -29.87 12.88
N GLU A 120 13.54 -30.44 12.40
CA GLU A 120 14.82 -29.74 12.41
C GLU A 120 14.73 -28.46 11.56
N ARG A 121 15.41 -27.39 12.00
CA ARG A 121 15.60 -26.19 11.20
C ARG A 121 16.58 -26.50 10.07
N ARG A 122 16.21 -26.15 8.84
CA ARG A 122 17.03 -26.30 7.63
C ARG A 122 17.39 -24.93 7.10
N THR A 123 18.42 -24.87 6.26
CA THR A 123 18.88 -23.63 5.61
C THR A 123 19.29 -23.92 4.17
N ILE A 124 19.01 -22.98 3.27
CA ILE A 124 19.43 -22.96 1.88
C ILE A 124 19.97 -21.57 1.54
N THR A 125 20.81 -21.46 0.51
CA THR A 125 21.33 -20.17 0.05
C THR A 125 20.55 -19.75 -1.19
N TRP A 126 19.95 -18.57 -1.14
CA TRP A 126 19.32 -17.90 -2.27
C TRP A 126 20.40 -17.41 -3.22
N LEU A 127 20.64 -18.12 -4.32
CA LEU A 127 21.74 -17.80 -5.24
C LEU A 127 21.29 -18.04 -6.67
N ASP A 128 21.70 -17.15 -7.57
CA ASP A 128 21.60 -17.38 -9.00
C ASP A 128 22.47 -18.56 -9.43
N ALA A 129 21.86 -19.74 -9.49
CA ALA A 129 22.54 -20.98 -9.80
C ALA A 129 22.80 -21.17 -11.30
N VAL A 130 22.35 -20.25 -12.17
CA VAL A 130 22.68 -20.28 -13.61
C VAL A 130 24.18 -20.01 -13.81
N HIS A 131 24.78 -19.26 -12.88
CA HIS A 131 26.19 -18.89 -12.92
C HIS A 131 27.06 -19.79 -12.03
N ASN A 132 28.27 -20.10 -12.50
CA ASN A 132 29.28 -20.83 -11.73
C ASN A 132 30.18 -19.84 -10.97
N TRP A 133 29.67 -19.35 -9.84
CA TRP A 133 30.34 -18.36 -9.00
C TRP A 133 31.71 -18.85 -8.48
N LYS A 134 32.68 -17.95 -8.51
CA LYS A 134 34.01 -18.06 -7.91
C LYS A 134 34.16 -16.99 -6.85
N GLU A 135 34.95 -17.28 -5.83
CA GLU A 135 35.12 -16.42 -4.68
C GLU A 135 36.59 -16.03 -4.50
N ILE A 136 36.83 -14.77 -4.16
CA ILE A 136 38.09 -14.30 -3.56
C ILE A 136 37.76 -13.40 -2.37
N GLU A 137 38.47 -13.56 -1.26
CA GLU A 137 38.25 -12.80 -0.03
C GLU A 137 39.58 -12.17 0.42
N ASP A 138 39.56 -10.87 0.70
CA ASP A 138 40.67 -10.14 1.34
C ASP A 138 40.11 -9.02 2.22
N ARG A 139 40.73 -8.80 3.39
CA ARG A 139 40.44 -7.69 4.32
C ARG A 139 38.95 -7.40 4.57
N GLY A 140 38.12 -8.44 4.70
CA GLY A 140 36.71 -8.29 5.06
C GLY A 140 35.76 -8.05 3.89
N ILE A 141 36.23 -8.17 2.64
CA ILE A 141 35.37 -8.16 1.45
C ILE A 141 35.49 -9.51 0.74
N ARG A 142 34.34 -10.15 0.47
CA ARG A 142 34.25 -11.36 -0.34
C ARG A 142 33.64 -11.04 -1.69
N LEU A 143 34.44 -11.17 -2.74
CA LEU A 143 34.01 -10.96 -4.11
C LEU A 143 33.54 -12.25 -4.77
N HIS A 144 32.31 -12.25 -5.29
CA HIS A 144 31.69 -13.30 -6.08
C HIS A 144 31.68 -12.90 -7.56
N TYR A 145 32.22 -13.73 -8.44
CA TYR A 145 32.29 -13.46 -9.89
C TYR A 145 32.27 -14.76 -10.71
N TYR A 146 31.84 -14.73 -11.98
CA TYR A 146 31.82 -15.95 -12.82
C TYR A 146 32.51 -15.80 -14.20
N THR A 147 32.47 -14.63 -14.84
CA THR A 147 33.09 -14.40 -16.17
C THR A 147 34.52 -13.87 -16.12
N LEU A 148 34.90 -13.11 -15.08
CA LEU A 148 36.19 -12.43 -15.02
C LEU A 148 37.40 -13.38 -14.87
N SER A 149 38.57 -12.92 -15.33
CA SER A 149 39.85 -13.53 -14.98
C SER A 149 40.19 -13.24 -13.52
N ALA A 150 41.00 -14.10 -12.88
CA ALA A 150 41.37 -13.93 -11.48
C ALA A 150 42.11 -12.60 -11.22
N ASP A 151 42.90 -12.11 -12.17
CA ASP A 151 43.62 -10.84 -12.04
C ASP A 151 42.66 -9.65 -12.13
N ARG A 152 41.67 -9.68 -13.03
CA ARG A 152 40.65 -8.64 -13.12
C ARG A 152 39.73 -8.63 -11.90
N ALA A 153 39.33 -9.79 -11.39
CA ALA A 153 38.57 -9.89 -10.15
C ALA A 153 39.34 -9.28 -8.96
N ARG A 154 40.66 -9.51 -8.88
CA ARG A 154 41.52 -8.88 -7.86
C ARG A 154 41.58 -7.36 -7.99
N GLU A 155 41.54 -6.80 -9.20
CA GLU A 155 41.52 -5.34 -9.39
C GLU A 155 40.25 -4.71 -8.80
N PHE A 156 39.08 -5.33 -8.99
CA PHE A 156 37.82 -4.92 -8.34
C PHE A 156 37.93 -5.02 -6.82
N LEU A 157 38.33 -6.19 -6.30
CA LEU A 157 38.50 -6.39 -4.86
C LEU A 157 39.45 -5.36 -4.21
N VAL A 158 40.58 -5.05 -4.85
CA VAL A 158 41.51 -4.02 -4.36
C VAL A 158 40.88 -2.62 -4.39
N THR A 159 40.04 -2.33 -5.40
CA THR A 159 39.31 -1.06 -5.50
C THR A 159 38.33 -0.90 -4.34
N ALA A 160 37.49 -1.91 -4.10
CA ALA A 160 36.58 -1.97 -2.95
C ALA A 160 37.30 -1.78 -1.61
N ILE A 161 38.42 -2.49 -1.40
CA ILE A 161 39.21 -2.36 -0.16
C ILE A 161 39.75 -0.95 0.00
N ASN A 162 40.27 -0.34 -1.07
CA ASN A 162 40.80 1.01 -1.01
C ASN A 162 39.70 2.05 -0.73
N ALA A 163 38.49 1.86 -1.26
CA ALA A 163 37.34 2.70 -0.94
C ALA A 163 36.97 2.57 0.54
N MET A 164 36.85 1.36 1.06
CA MET A 164 36.54 1.10 2.48
C MET A 164 37.61 1.68 3.42
N GLU A 165 38.91 1.51 3.14
CA GLU A 165 39.98 2.06 3.97
C GLU A 165 39.99 3.60 3.96
N ARG A 166 39.65 4.22 2.82
CA ARG A 166 39.50 5.68 2.71
C ARG A 166 38.31 6.16 3.55
N LEU A 167 37.15 5.54 3.39
CA LEU A 167 35.95 5.88 4.16
C LEU A 167 36.21 5.73 5.66
N LYS A 168 36.86 4.64 6.07
CA LYS A 168 37.29 4.42 7.45
C LYS A 168 38.20 5.55 7.95
N ALA A 169 39.20 5.95 7.16
CA ALA A 169 40.10 7.03 7.55
C ALA A 169 39.42 8.41 7.61
N ASP A 170 38.39 8.63 6.80
CA ASP A 170 37.72 9.93 6.64
C ASP A 170 36.54 10.10 7.59
N THR A 171 35.83 9.01 7.93
CA THR A 171 34.56 9.04 8.66
C THR A 171 34.57 8.17 9.91
N GLY A 172 35.57 7.31 10.08
CA GLY A 172 35.66 6.32 11.16
C GLY A 172 34.67 5.14 11.03
N MET A 173 33.96 5.03 9.89
CA MET A 173 33.08 3.89 9.63
C MET A 173 33.88 2.60 9.44
N GLU A 174 33.41 1.52 10.04
CA GLU A 174 33.97 0.18 9.90
C GLU A 174 32.84 -0.82 9.62
N ALA A 175 33.10 -1.82 8.78
CA ALA A 175 32.15 -2.88 8.51
C ALA A 175 31.92 -3.74 9.78
N SER A 176 30.68 -4.12 10.02
CA SER A 176 30.30 -4.98 11.16
C SER A 176 30.69 -6.46 10.96
N GLY A 177 30.99 -6.84 9.71
CA GLY A 177 31.36 -8.19 9.29
C GLY A 177 31.92 -8.20 7.86
N THR A 178 32.05 -9.39 7.27
CA THR A 178 32.44 -9.53 5.86
C THR A 178 31.33 -9.01 4.95
N ILE A 179 31.67 -8.13 4.01
CA ILE A 179 30.74 -7.65 2.97
C ILE A 179 30.85 -8.57 1.75
N ASP A 180 29.74 -9.14 1.29
CA ASP A 180 29.69 -9.93 0.06
C ASP A 180 29.39 -9.00 -1.15
N LEU A 181 30.26 -9.01 -2.15
CA LEU A 181 30.10 -8.24 -3.38
C LEU A 181 29.86 -9.20 -4.55
N TYR A 182 28.69 -9.12 -5.19
CA TYR A 182 28.30 -9.96 -6.33
C TYR A 182 28.49 -9.21 -7.65
N LEU A 183 29.47 -9.61 -8.45
CA LEU A 183 29.73 -9.03 -9.78
C LEU A 183 29.07 -9.85 -10.90
N TYR A 184 28.06 -9.26 -11.53
CA TYR A 184 27.44 -9.74 -12.75
C TYR A 184 28.21 -9.28 -13.98
N ALA A 185 28.20 -10.10 -15.04
CA ALA A 185 28.99 -9.83 -16.24
C ALA A 185 28.56 -8.56 -16.99
N ASN A 186 27.31 -8.14 -16.81
CA ASN A 186 26.75 -6.90 -17.32
C ASN A 186 25.55 -6.44 -16.46
N THR A 187 25.11 -5.19 -16.65
CA THR A 187 23.97 -4.60 -15.91
C THR A 187 22.63 -5.25 -16.22
N LYS A 188 22.46 -5.85 -17.41
CA LYS A 188 21.23 -6.59 -17.71
C LYS A 188 21.13 -7.86 -16.87
N ASP A 189 22.19 -8.67 -16.83
CA ASP A 189 22.20 -9.90 -16.01
C ASP A 189 21.97 -9.59 -14.53
N MET A 190 22.50 -8.46 -14.03
CA MET A 190 22.23 -7.98 -12.69
C MET A 190 20.75 -7.68 -12.45
N ARG A 191 20.11 -6.92 -13.36
CA ARG A 191 18.69 -6.55 -13.24
C ARG A 191 17.77 -7.75 -13.43
N ASP A 192 18.13 -8.70 -14.28
CA ASP A 192 17.40 -9.97 -14.40
C ASP A 192 17.46 -10.78 -13.09
N ALA A 193 18.44 -10.53 -12.22
CA ALA A 193 18.64 -11.21 -10.95
C ALA A 193 18.02 -10.48 -9.73
N LEU A 194 17.52 -9.25 -9.91
CA LEU A 194 16.90 -8.44 -8.86
C LEU A 194 15.51 -8.02 -9.34
N LEU A 195 14.46 -8.48 -8.66
CA LEU A 195 13.10 -8.07 -9.00
C LEU A 195 12.90 -6.57 -8.73
N TYR A 196 12.19 -5.90 -9.62
CA TYR A 196 11.73 -4.50 -9.48
C TYR A 196 12.81 -3.41 -9.57
N GLU A 197 14.02 -3.73 -10.01
CA GLU A 197 15.06 -2.72 -10.19
C GLU A 197 14.76 -1.72 -11.31
N PRO A 198 15.08 -0.41 -11.11
CA PRO A 198 15.02 0.56 -12.19
C PRO A 198 15.88 0.11 -13.38
N THR A 199 15.35 0.34 -14.60
CA THR A 199 16.05 -0.02 -15.85
C THR A 199 17.35 0.76 -16.10
N TRP A 200 17.70 1.70 -15.23
CA TRP A 200 18.96 2.44 -15.26
C TRP A 200 19.96 1.98 -14.17
N ALA A 201 19.53 1.23 -13.16
CA ALA A 201 20.38 0.84 -12.02
C ALA A 201 21.62 0.04 -12.46
N GLY A 202 22.79 0.43 -11.97
CA GLY A 202 24.08 -0.20 -12.26
C GLY A 202 24.59 -1.14 -11.18
N ALA A 203 24.12 -0.92 -9.96
CA ALA A 203 24.43 -1.65 -8.76
C ALA A 203 23.33 -1.40 -7.71
N MET A 204 23.38 -2.15 -6.62
CA MET A 204 22.52 -1.96 -5.45
C MET A 204 23.20 -2.46 -4.17
N ALA A 205 23.09 -1.67 -3.11
CA ALA A 205 23.46 -2.03 -1.75
C ALA A 205 22.30 -2.65 -0.96
N PHE A 206 22.63 -3.63 -0.12
CA PHE A 206 21.73 -4.24 0.85
C PHE A 206 22.40 -4.19 2.24
N PRO A 207 22.35 -3.03 2.93
CA PRO A 207 23.09 -2.82 4.18
C PRO A 207 22.78 -3.88 5.25
N ASP A 208 21.51 -4.25 5.41
CA ASP A 208 21.09 -5.21 6.43
C ASP A 208 21.46 -6.67 6.11
N HIS A 209 21.91 -6.95 4.88
CA HIS A 209 22.46 -8.25 4.50
C HIS A 209 24.01 -8.23 4.40
N ASN A 210 24.64 -7.06 4.56
CA ASN A 210 26.05 -6.83 4.23
C ASN A 210 26.39 -7.25 2.79
N LYS A 211 25.54 -6.88 1.82
CA LYS A 211 25.73 -7.26 0.41
C LYS A 211 25.68 -6.09 -0.51
N VAL A 212 26.44 -6.19 -1.60
CA VAL A 212 26.37 -5.30 -2.74
C VAL A 212 26.29 -6.15 -4.00
N VAL A 213 25.44 -5.75 -4.94
CA VAL A 213 25.30 -6.39 -6.24
C VAL A 213 25.68 -5.36 -7.31
N VAL A 214 26.56 -5.69 -8.24
CA VAL A 214 27.05 -4.77 -9.28
C VAL A 214 27.02 -5.45 -10.64
N GLY A 215 26.50 -4.75 -11.65
CA GLY A 215 26.61 -5.13 -13.05
C GLY A 215 27.76 -4.41 -13.73
N ILE A 216 28.68 -5.16 -14.36
CA ILE A 216 29.84 -4.56 -15.03
C ILE A 216 29.39 -3.76 -16.27
N SER A 217 29.69 -2.46 -16.29
CA SER A 217 29.48 -1.60 -17.46
C SER A 217 30.64 -1.73 -18.45
N GLU A 218 30.41 -1.33 -19.71
CA GLU A 218 31.49 -1.14 -20.69
C GLU A 218 32.54 -0.13 -20.18
N ASN A 219 32.11 0.85 -19.38
CA ASN A 219 32.99 1.76 -18.66
C ASN A 219 33.40 1.14 -17.30
N LEU A 220 34.60 0.53 -17.28
CA LEU A 220 35.13 -0.11 -16.08
C LEU A 220 35.46 0.86 -14.94
N GLU A 221 35.84 2.10 -15.26
CA GLU A 221 36.12 3.10 -14.21
C GLU A 221 34.82 3.61 -13.57
N TRP A 222 33.75 3.74 -14.36
CA TRP A 222 32.42 3.97 -13.81
C TRP A 222 31.99 2.82 -12.89
N THR A 223 32.18 1.57 -13.31
CA THR A 223 31.82 0.39 -12.49
C THR A 223 32.54 0.40 -11.14
N LYS A 224 33.82 0.76 -11.12
CA LYS A 224 34.64 0.88 -9.90
C LYS A 224 34.17 2.02 -8.98
N ARG A 225 33.69 3.13 -9.53
CA ARG A 225 33.10 4.23 -8.75
C ARG A 225 31.78 3.78 -8.14
N THR A 226 30.91 3.17 -8.93
CA THR A 226 29.63 2.62 -8.45
C THR A 226 29.86 1.58 -7.35
N GLU A 227 30.85 0.70 -7.50
CA GLU A 227 31.25 -0.25 -6.44
C GLU A 227 31.60 0.47 -5.12
N ALA A 228 32.37 1.57 -5.18
CA ALA A 228 32.72 2.36 -3.99
C ALA A 228 31.48 3.09 -3.39
N HIS A 229 30.59 3.58 -4.25
CA HIS A 229 29.34 4.23 -3.86
C HIS A 229 28.47 3.26 -3.02
N GLU A 230 28.11 2.10 -3.58
CA GLU A 230 27.25 1.12 -2.91
C GLU A 230 27.88 0.53 -1.63
N LEU A 231 29.20 0.35 -1.62
CA LEU A 231 29.90 -0.06 -0.40
C LEU A 231 29.74 0.96 0.72
N THR A 232 29.64 2.25 0.39
CA THR A 232 29.42 3.31 1.38
C THR A 232 28.04 3.19 2.01
N HIS A 233 27.01 2.85 1.24
CA HIS A 233 25.65 2.59 1.76
C HIS A 233 25.65 1.45 2.77
N VAL A 234 26.34 0.34 2.47
CA VAL A 234 26.50 -0.77 3.43
C VAL A 234 27.24 -0.33 4.70
N LEU A 235 28.30 0.46 4.59
CA LEU A 235 29.05 0.95 5.75
C LEU A 235 28.24 1.94 6.59
N THR A 236 27.55 2.88 5.94
CA THR A 236 26.72 3.90 6.59
C THR A 236 25.54 3.24 7.29
N GLY A 237 24.80 2.36 6.60
CA GLY A 237 23.69 1.60 7.19
C GLY A 237 24.15 0.68 8.33
N ASN A 238 25.37 0.13 8.28
CA ASN A 238 25.93 -0.60 9.41
C ASN A 238 26.21 0.27 10.62
N TYR A 239 26.83 1.43 10.38
CA TYR A 239 27.34 2.32 11.41
C TYR A 239 26.25 3.15 12.08
N THR A 240 25.21 3.52 11.32
CA THR A 240 24.08 4.34 11.75
C THR A 240 22.87 3.53 12.20
N PHE A 241 22.93 2.19 12.11
CA PHE A 241 21.80 1.31 12.41
C PHE A 241 21.16 1.60 13.77
N THR A 242 19.87 1.88 13.74
CA THR A 242 19.00 2.06 14.90
C THR A 242 17.57 1.74 14.51
N CYS A 243 16.73 1.35 15.46
CA CYS A 243 15.31 1.06 15.18
C CYS A 243 14.42 2.30 15.29
N LEU A 244 15.03 3.46 15.58
CA LEU A 244 14.33 4.68 15.94
C LEU A 244 14.39 5.77 14.88
N GLN A 245 15.26 5.67 13.87
CA GLN A 245 15.43 6.72 12.86
C GLN A 245 16.22 6.23 11.65
N MET A 246 15.97 6.83 10.49
CA MET A 246 16.83 6.72 9.32
C MET A 246 17.89 7.82 9.28
N THR A 247 18.99 7.54 8.57
CA THR A 247 19.94 8.57 8.16
C THR A 247 19.29 9.40 7.04
N PRO A 248 19.31 10.73 7.08
CA PRO A 248 18.69 11.56 6.04
C PRO A 248 19.38 11.37 4.69
N THR A 249 18.60 11.43 3.61
CA THR A 249 19.07 11.08 2.25
C THR A 249 20.33 11.86 1.83
N TRP A 250 20.38 13.18 2.04
CA TRP A 250 21.56 13.98 1.70
C TRP A 250 22.85 13.51 2.39
N LEU A 251 22.75 12.98 3.61
CA LEU A 251 23.93 12.54 4.36
C LEU A 251 24.38 11.18 3.86
N GLU A 252 23.43 10.28 3.60
CA GLU A 252 23.71 8.94 3.10
C GLU A 252 24.29 8.99 1.67
N GLU A 253 23.58 9.65 0.76
CA GLU A 253 24.03 9.83 -0.63
C GLU A 253 25.26 10.74 -0.72
N GLY A 254 25.34 11.78 0.10
CA GLY A 254 26.51 12.65 0.16
C GLY A 254 27.77 11.91 0.61
N LEU A 255 27.65 10.99 1.58
CA LEU A 255 28.75 10.11 2.00
C LEU A 255 29.12 9.13 0.89
N ALA A 256 28.14 8.57 0.18
CA ALA A 256 28.38 7.63 -0.91
C ALA A 256 29.12 8.28 -2.09
N VAL A 257 28.67 9.45 -2.56
CA VAL A 257 29.38 10.23 -3.59
C VAL A 257 30.76 10.67 -3.09
N TYR A 258 30.90 11.03 -1.80
CA TYR A 258 32.22 11.32 -1.22
C TYR A 258 33.14 10.09 -1.22
N GLY A 259 32.58 8.89 -1.00
CA GLY A 259 33.27 7.61 -1.05
C GLY A 259 33.87 7.28 -2.42
N GLU A 260 33.24 7.73 -3.50
CA GLU A 260 33.78 7.61 -4.86
C GLU A 260 35.11 8.37 -5.02
N GLY A 261 35.24 9.51 -4.33
CA GLY A 261 36.39 10.41 -4.38
C GLY A 261 35.99 11.81 -4.84
N ASN A 262 36.86 12.47 -5.62
CA ASN A 262 36.53 13.79 -6.15
C ASN A 262 35.42 13.68 -7.19
N PRO A 263 34.42 14.58 -7.18
CA PRO A 263 33.36 14.60 -8.17
C PRO A 263 33.95 14.78 -9.57
N ASP A 264 33.34 14.15 -10.56
CA ASP A 264 33.70 14.36 -11.96
C ASP A 264 33.31 15.76 -12.46
N ALA A 265 33.74 16.10 -13.67
CA ALA A 265 33.53 17.44 -14.23
C ALA A 265 32.05 17.81 -14.37
N GLU A 266 31.20 16.84 -14.72
CA GLU A 266 29.75 17.02 -14.90
C GLU A 266 29.07 17.31 -13.56
N THR A 267 29.40 16.53 -12.53
CA THR A 267 28.91 16.73 -11.16
C THR A 267 29.32 18.12 -10.65
N GLN A 268 30.57 18.53 -10.87
CA GLN A 268 31.06 19.87 -10.50
C GLN A 268 30.35 20.99 -11.27
N GLU A 269 30.10 20.79 -12.56
CA GLU A 269 29.43 21.76 -13.41
C GLU A 269 27.96 21.95 -13.02
N SER A 270 27.25 20.87 -12.71
CA SER A 270 25.88 20.91 -12.20
C SER A 270 25.78 21.78 -10.95
N PHE A 271 26.66 21.56 -9.96
CA PHE A 271 26.72 22.38 -8.75
C PHE A 271 27.07 23.85 -9.03
N GLU A 272 28.12 24.10 -9.82
CA GLU A 272 28.55 25.47 -10.12
C GLU A 272 27.50 26.26 -10.90
N THR A 273 26.74 25.59 -11.75
CA THR A 273 25.62 26.18 -12.50
C THR A 273 24.49 26.56 -11.55
N ALA A 274 24.07 25.64 -10.68
CA ALA A 274 23.04 25.92 -9.67
C ALA A 274 23.47 27.01 -8.68
N ARG A 275 24.74 27.01 -8.26
CA ARG A 275 25.33 28.01 -7.38
C ARG A 275 25.31 29.42 -8.01
N LYS A 276 25.67 29.53 -9.29
CA LYS A 276 25.70 30.82 -10.02
C LYS A 276 24.31 31.36 -10.33
N SER A 277 23.35 30.47 -10.60
CA SER A 277 21.96 30.82 -10.89
C SER A 277 21.08 30.97 -9.65
N ASN A 278 21.62 30.69 -8.45
CA ASN A 278 20.90 30.67 -7.18
C ASN A 278 19.72 29.67 -7.16
N SER A 279 19.92 28.49 -7.77
CA SER A 279 18.94 27.41 -7.87
C SER A 279 19.32 26.16 -7.06
N LEU A 280 20.21 26.29 -6.06
CA LEU A 280 20.55 25.20 -5.13
C LEU A 280 19.33 24.82 -4.28
N LEU A 281 19.13 23.51 -4.11
CA LEU A 281 17.99 22.93 -3.40
C LEU A 281 18.07 23.22 -1.89
N SER A 282 16.93 23.29 -1.20
CA SER A 282 16.94 23.40 0.27
C SER A 282 17.45 22.10 0.90
N PHE A 283 18.02 22.19 2.11
CA PHE A 283 18.51 21.00 2.81
C PHE A 283 17.36 20.09 3.28
N ARG A 284 16.16 20.66 3.48
CA ARG A 284 14.94 19.90 3.80
C ARG A 284 14.46 19.07 2.60
N VAL A 285 14.44 19.65 1.40
CA VAL A 285 14.15 18.90 0.16
C VAL A 285 15.13 17.74 -0.01
N LEU A 286 16.42 17.98 0.24
CA LEU A 286 17.47 16.95 0.16
C LEU A 286 17.41 15.91 1.31
N SER A 287 16.59 16.12 2.34
CA SER A 287 16.44 15.16 3.43
C SER A 287 15.45 14.03 3.11
N ALA A 288 14.58 14.23 2.10
CA ALA A 288 13.61 13.24 1.60
C ALA A 288 14.19 12.43 0.41
N GLY A 289 13.38 11.55 -0.19
CA GLY A 289 13.73 10.92 -1.46
C GLY A 289 14.03 11.95 -2.55
N PHE A 290 15.12 11.75 -3.30
CA PHE A 290 15.48 12.61 -4.42
C PHE A 290 14.42 12.55 -5.53
N ALA A 291 14.26 13.65 -6.26
CA ALA A 291 13.29 13.76 -7.33
C ALA A 291 13.58 12.76 -8.46
N GLU A 292 12.53 12.24 -9.11
CA GLU A 292 12.66 11.41 -10.33
C GLU A 292 13.15 12.21 -11.55
N GLU A 293 13.09 13.54 -11.48
CA GLU A 293 13.59 14.41 -12.54
C GLU A 293 15.13 14.38 -12.57
N SER A 294 15.71 13.96 -13.71
CA SER A 294 17.13 13.61 -13.78
C SER A 294 18.08 14.77 -13.44
N GLU A 295 17.78 16.01 -13.84
CA GLU A 295 18.65 17.16 -13.56
C GLU A 295 18.65 17.50 -12.05
N GLN A 296 17.48 17.50 -11.42
CA GLN A 296 17.32 17.67 -9.98
C GLN A 296 17.95 16.52 -9.19
N ALA A 297 17.81 15.28 -9.67
CA ALA A 297 18.49 14.13 -9.07
C ALA A 297 20.02 14.32 -9.10
N SER A 298 20.59 14.62 -10.28
CA SER A 298 22.03 14.88 -10.43
C SER A 298 22.51 16.04 -9.56
N LEU A 299 21.74 17.13 -9.47
CA LEU A 299 22.04 18.24 -8.57
C LEU A 299 21.98 17.81 -7.10
N SER A 300 21.03 16.95 -6.71
CA SER A 300 20.89 16.44 -5.35
C SER A 300 22.12 15.65 -4.90
N TYR A 301 22.61 14.74 -5.75
CA TYR A 301 23.87 14.02 -5.52
C TYR A 301 25.06 14.99 -5.40
N SER A 302 25.18 15.92 -6.35
CA SER A 302 26.29 16.87 -6.37
C SER A 302 26.30 17.77 -5.14
N GLN A 303 25.16 18.38 -4.79
CA GLN A 303 25.04 19.26 -3.64
C GLN A 303 25.29 18.50 -2.33
N SER A 304 24.78 17.27 -2.20
CA SER A 304 25.00 16.42 -1.03
C SER A 304 26.48 16.11 -0.80
N PHE A 305 27.25 15.86 -1.86
CA PHE A 305 28.71 15.74 -1.78
C PHE A 305 29.33 17.00 -1.16
N TYR A 306 28.98 18.19 -1.66
CA TYR A 306 29.55 19.45 -1.17
C TYR A 306 29.11 19.79 0.26
N MET A 307 27.94 19.34 0.70
CA MET A 307 27.48 19.44 2.08
C MET A 307 28.35 18.59 3.01
N VAL A 308 28.52 17.30 2.70
CA VAL A 308 29.36 16.38 3.48
C VAL A 308 30.82 16.83 3.48
N ASN A 309 31.35 17.21 2.32
CA ASN A 309 32.71 17.71 2.19
C ASN A 309 32.94 18.98 3.03
N TYR A 310 31.97 19.91 3.07
CA TYR A 310 32.05 21.08 3.94
C TYR A 310 32.12 20.71 5.43
N LEU A 311 31.31 19.75 5.88
CA LEU A 311 31.35 19.28 7.27
C LEU A 311 32.72 18.66 7.60
N ILE A 312 33.30 17.89 6.69
CA ILE A 312 34.60 17.25 6.90
C ILE A 312 35.73 18.29 6.89
N GLU A 313 35.79 19.17 5.90
CA GLU A 313 36.88 20.13 5.72
C GLU A 313 36.84 21.27 6.75
N THR A 314 35.66 21.75 7.13
CA THR A 314 35.50 22.89 8.05
C THR A 314 35.61 22.47 9.51
N TYR A 315 34.99 21.35 9.87
CA TYR A 315 34.79 20.94 11.26
C TYR A 315 35.63 19.72 11.67
N GLY A 316 36.24 19.04 10.69
CA GLY A 316 37.10 17.89 10.91
C GLY A 316 36.32 16.57 11.02
N ARG A 317 37.03 15.49 10.68
CA ARG A 317 36.55 14.10 10.61
C ARG A 317 35.96 13.58 11.92
N GLU A 318 36.47 14.03 13.05
CA GLU A 318 35.98 13.63 14.38
C GLU A 318 34.52 14.07 14.60
N LYS A 319 34.10 15.19 14.01
CA LYS A 319 32.73 15.69 14.17
C LYS A 319 31.74 14.92 13.30
N ILE A 320 32.08 14.58 12.04
CA ILE A 320 31.18 13.76 11.21
C ILE A 320 31.02 12.36 11.81
N ASN A 321 32.10 11.78 12.33
CA ASN A 321 32.02 10.51 13.07
C ASN A 321 31.07 10.61 14.27
N ARG A 322 31.18 11.70 15.04
CA ARG A 322 30.29 11.96 16.17
C ARG A 322 28.84 12.12 15.72
N LEU A 323 28.56 12.82 14.61
CA LEU A 323 27.22 12.95 14.06
C LEU A 323 26.60 11.58 13.77
N LEU A 324 27.30 10.73 13.00
CA LEU A 324 26.83 9.40 12.66
C LEU A 324 26.58 8.54 13.91
N LYS A 325 27.41 8.69 14.94
CA LYS A 325 27.25 8.00 16.23
C LYS A 325 26.10 8.54 17.09
N VAL A 326 25.74 9.81 16.97
CA VAL A 326 24.57 10.39 17.65
C VAL A 326 23.28 9.96 16.93
N LEU A 327 23.30 9.93 15.59
CA LEU A 327 22.19 9.40 14.78
C LEU A 327 21.92 7.92 15.08
N SER A 328 22.96 7.09 15.25
CA SER A 328 22.81 5.67 15.62
C SER A 328 22.18 5.45 17.01
N GLN A 329 21.97 6.50 17.79
CA GLN A 329 21.24 6.45 19.06
C GLN A 329 19.75 6.81 18.91
N GLY A 330 19.28 7.05 17.67
CA GLY A 330 17.90 7.48 17.38
C GLY A 330 17.62 8.92 17.81
N THR A 331 18.58 9.82 17.54
CA THR A 331 18.49 11.26 17.83
C THR A 331 18.12 12.00 16.56
N VAL A 332 17.02 12.78 16.61
CA VAL A 332 16.51 13.54 15.44
C VAL A 332 17.62 14.39 14.85
N LEU A 333 17.63 14.52 13.52
CA LEU A 333 18.68 15.21 12.78
C LEU A 333 19.04 16.60 13.36
N ASP A 334 18.05 17.45 13.62
CA ASP A 334 18.28 18.79 14.17
C ASP A 334 18.97 18.75 15.54
N ASP A 335 18.51 17.88 16.44
CA ASP A 335 19.12 17.70 17.76
C ASP A 335 20.56 17.16 17.63
N ALA A 336 20.79 16.24 16.70
CA ALA A 336 22.11 15.67 16.44
C ALA A 336 23.08 16.71 15.87
N LEU A 337 22.64 17.52 14.92
CA LEU A 337 23.41 18.65 14.37
C LEU A 337 23.69 19.69 15.47
N MET A 338 22.69 19.99 16.31
CA MET A 338 22.83 20.94 17.40
C MET A 338 23.84 20.47 18.44
N GLU A 339 23.82 19.18 18.81
CA GLU A 339 24.77 18.61 19.76
C GLU A 339 26.22 18.64 19.23
N VAL A 340 26.41 18.34 17.95
CA VAL A 340 27.75 18.12 17.37
C VAL A 340 28.36 19.40 16.81
N TYR A 341 27.56 20.23 16.15
CA TYR A 341 27.99 21.42 15.43
C TYR A 341 27.52 22.73 16.05
N GLY A 342 26.38 22.72 16.77
CA GLY A 342 25.82 23.91 17.40
C GLY A 342 24.82 24.67 16.53
N PHE A 343 24.31 24.02 15.48
CA PHE A 343 23.24 24.49 14.60
C PHE A 343 22.28 23.35 14.27
N ASP A 344 21.04 23.66 13.90
CA ASP A 344 20.07 22.72 13.32
C ASP A 344 20.23 22.67 11.77
N LEU A 345 19.34 21.99 11.05
CA LEU A 345 19.43 21.86 9.60
C LEU A 345 19.34 23.21 8.86
N LEU A 346 18.48 24.12 9.31
CA LEU A 346 18.36 25.46 8.73
C LEU A 346 19.61 26.30 9.03
N GLY A 347 20.15 26.21 10.24
CA GLY A 347 21.41 26.85 10.61
C GLY A 347 22.58 26.30 9.80
N PHE A 348 22.60 24.98 9.55
CA PHE A 348 23.58 24.35 8.67
C PHE A 348 23.50 24.92 7.26
N GLU A 349 22.29 24.98 6.68
CA GLU A 349 22.07 25.52 5.35
C GLU A 349 22.56 26.97 5.23
N LYS A 350 22.26 27.80 6.23
CA LYS A 350 22.74 29.18 6.26
C LYS A 350 24.27 29.26 6.27
N GLU A 351 24.93 28.55 7.18
CA GLU A 351 26.40 28.58 7.25
C GLU A 351 27.04 28.07 5.97
N TRP A 352 26.50 27.00 5.41
CA TRP A 352 27.01 26.41 4.18
C TRP A 352 26.82 27.35 2.99
N ARG A 353 25.63 27.94 2.81
CA ARG A 353 25.36 28.93 1.74
C ARG A 353 26.25 30.17 1.84
N ASP A 354 26.46 30.68 3.06
CA ASP A 354 27.41 31.77 3.34
C ASP A 354 28.83 31.39 2.89
N SER A 355 29.25 30.13 3.10
CA SER A 355 30.58 29.63 2.74
C SER A 355 30.81 29.51 1.22
N VAL A 356 29.74 29.22 0.45
CA VAL A 356 29.79 29.07 -1.02
C VAL A 356 29.39 30.35 -1.77
N GLY A 357 29.13 31.44 -1.04
CA GLY A 357 28.83 32.76 -1.59
C GLY A 357 27.46 32.86 -2.26
N VAL A 358 26.49 32.11 -1.75
CA VAL A 358 25.10 32.09 -2.24
C VAL A 358 24.20 32.75 -1.20
N PRO A 359 23.35 33.72 -1.57
CA PRO A 359 22.43 34.33 -0.62
C PRO A 359 21.38 33.31 -0.14
N LEU A 360 20.83 33.53 1.05
CA LEU A 360 19.61 32.84 1.47
C LEU A 360 18.47 33.22 0.51
N ALA A 361 17.65 32.24 0.16
CA ALA A 361 16.48 32.44 -0.68
C ALA A 361 15.30 32.98 0.15
N ASP A 362 14.32 33.60 -0.52
CA ASP A 362 13.17 34.25 0.13
C ASP A 362 12.32 33.27 0.96
N TRP A 363 12.25 31.99 0.55
CA TRP A 363 11.54 30.93 1.28
C TRP A 363 12.16 30.61 2.65
N TYR A 364 13.42 30.99 2.91
CA TYR A 364 14.13 30.64 4.13
C TYR A 364 13.49 31.28 5.37
N GLU A 365 13.01 32.53 5.27
CA GLU A 365 12.29 33.21 6.35
C GLU A 365 10.93 32.54 6.61
N GLU A 366 10.24 32.13 5.55
CA GLU A 366 8.98 31.38 5.66
C GLU A 366 9.20 30.01 6.30
N ALA A 367 10.29 29.32 5.99
CA ALA A 367 10.66 28.04 6.61
C ALA A 367 10.98 28.17 8.11
N LEU A 368 11.50 29.31 8.57
CA LEU A 368 11.69 29.61 9.99
C LEU A 368 10.35 29.83 10.71
N GLU A 369 9.37 30.42 10.03
CA GLU A 369 8.03 30.67 10.58
C GLU A 369 7.10 29.45 10.48
N SER A 370 7.34 28.54 9.52
CA SER A 370 6.48 27.40 9.18
C SER A 370 6.56 26.23 10.15
N THR A 371 7.29 26.35 11.27
CA THR A 371 7.29 25.34 12.35
C THR A 371 5.85 24.95 12.67
N MET A 372 5.53 23.69 12.34
CA MET A 372 4.18 23.17 12.11
C MET A 372 3.17 23.65 13.15
N MET A 373 2.41 24.70 12.82
CA MET A 373 1.26 25.07 13.63
C MET A 373 0.17 24.04 13.35
N PRO A 374 -0.27 23.25 14.35
CA PRO A 374 -1.41 22.37 14.15
C PRO A 374 -2.61 23.22 13.77
N THR A 375 -3.21 22.93 12.61
CA THR A 375 -4.51 23.50 12.25
C THR A 375 -5.50 23.07 13.32
N GLU A 376 -6.23 24.01 13.93
CA GLU A 376 -7.33 23.66 14.84
C GLU A 376 -8.39 22.89 14.06
N VAL A 377 -8.63 21.63 14.44
CA VAL A 377 -9.56 20.78 13.70
C VAL A 377 -10.91 20.71 14.41
N PRO A 378 -12.01 21.14 13.75
CA PRO A 378 -13.34 20.95 14.31
C PRO A 378 -13.71 19.46 14.31
N THR A 379 -14.11 18.93 15.47
CA THR A 379 -14.78 17.62 15.57
C THR A 379 -16.07 17.65 14.74
N LEU A 380 -16.36 16.58 13.98
CA LEU A 380 -17.66 16.46 13.33
C LEU A 380 -18.76 16.56 14.39
N ARG A 381 -19.84 17.28 14.06
CA ARG A 381 -20.96 17.38 14.99
C ARG A 381 -21.64 16.02 15.05
N PRO A 382 -21.81 15.42 16.24
CA PRO A 382 -22.54 14.17 16.35
C PRO A 382 -23.95 14.32 15.79
N VAL A 383 -24.41 13.27 15.10
CA VAL A 383 -25.75 13.18 14.53
C VAL A 383 -26.79 13.17 15.65
N ALA A 384 -27.79 14.06 15.57
CA ALA A 384 -28.83 14.23 16.57
C ALA A 384 -30.17 13.62 16.18
N GLY A 385 -30.64 12.66 16.98
CA GLY A 385 -32.00 12.12 16.90
C GLY A 385 -32.30 11.43 15.56
N VAL A 386 -33.61 11.25 15.30
CA VAL A 386 -34.11 10.68 14.06
C VAL A 386 -33.71 11.56 12.87
N LEU A 387 -32.73 11.09 12.09
CA LEU A 387 -32.41 11.67 10.79
C LEU A 387 -33.58 11.41 9.84
N ASN A 388 -34.42 12.41 9.60
CA ASN A 388 -35.36 12.38 8.49
C ASN A 388 -34.66 12.96 7.25
N ALA A 389 -34.94 12.41 6.07
CA ALA A 389 -34.44 12.97 4.83
C ALA A 389 -34.88 14.45 4.71
N VAL A 390 -33.92 15.38 4.67
CA VAL A 390 -34.22 16.79 4.43
C VAL A 390 -34.62 16.91 2.96
N SER A 391 -35.81 17.44 2.68
CA SER A 391 -36.28 17.65 1.31
C SER A 391 -35.27 18.50 0.54
N SER A 392 -34.80 17.99 -0.60
CA SER A 392 -33.85 18.63 -1.50
C SER A 392 -34.47 19.84 -2.21
N ASP A 393 -34.70 20.93 -1.49
CA ASP A 393 -34.92 22.26 -2.07
C ASP A 393 -33.72 23.14 -1.71
N PHE A 394 -32.59 22.90 -2.37
CA PHE A 394 -31.48 23.85 -2.40
C PHE A 394 -31.46 24.61 -3.74
N PRO A 395 -31.20 25.94 -3.73
CA PRO A 395 -31.14 26.72 -4.96
C PRO A 395 -29.96 26.23 -5.81
N GLN A 396 -30.19 26.07 -7.12
CA GLN A 396 -29.12 25.96 -8.11
C GLN A 396 -28.06 27.04 -7.81
N GLN A 397 -26.87 26.62 -7.39
CA GLN A 397 -25.71 27.52 -7.36
C GLN A 397 -25.39 27.89 -8.82
N THR A 398 -25.89 29.04 -9.25
CA THR A 398 -25.42 29.68 -10.47
C THR A 398 -23.95 30.00 -10.31
N ARG A 399 -23.11 29.32 -11.11
CA ARG A 399 -21.68 29.57 -11.25
C ARG A 399 -21.44 31.03 -11.64
N THR A 400 -20.79 31.81 -10.77
CA THR A 400 -20.01 32.99 -11.17
C THR A 400 -18.95 33.29 -10.11
N PRO A 401 -17.66 33.47 -10.47
CA PRO A 401 -16.59 33.66 -9.49
C PRO A 401 -16.39 35.15 -9.16
N GLN A 402 -16.33 35.50 -7.87
CA GLN A 402 -15.46 36.58 -7.36
C GLN A 402 -15.29 36.46 -5.83
N PRO A 403 -14.10 36.80 -5.27
CA PRO A 403 -13.75 36.51 -3.88
C PRO A 403 -13.97 37.74 -2.97
N GLU A 404 -14.49 37.56 -1.76
CA GLU A 404 -14.24 38.49 -0.64
C GLU A 404 -14.66 37.94 0.74
N GLY A 405 -13.71 37.92 1.68
CA GLY A 405 -13.91 38.34 3.08
C GLY A 405 -14.39 37.31 4.11
N LEU A 406 -13.45 36.77 4.90
CA LEU A 406 -13.68 36.07 6.18
C LEU A 406 -14.33 36.99 7.24
N VAL A 407 -15.39 36.51 7.91
CA VAL A 407 -15.97 37.16 9.12
C VAL A 407 -16.03 36.16 10.28
N GLN A 408 -15.44 36.56 11.41
CA GLN A 408 -15.38 35.79 12.67
C GLN A 408 -16.75 35.67 13.39
N PRO A 409 -17.01 34.59 14.15
CA PRO A 409 -18.26 34.42 14.88
C PRO A 409 -18.22 35.05 16.28
N THR A 410 -19.31 35.73 16.65
CA THR A 410 -19.53 36.28 18.00
C THR A 410 -20.54 35.43 18.80
N ASN A 411 -20.22 35.29 20.10
CA ASN A 411 -20.93 34.55 21.14
C ASN A 411 -22.42 34.89 21.29
N ILE A 412 -23.26 33.85 21.47
CA ILE A 412 -24.61 33.99 22.05
C ILE A 412 -24.75 33.12 23.31
N ARG A 413 -25.19 33.78 24.39
CA ARG A 413 -25.45 33.23 25.73
C ARG A 413 -26.73 32.39 25.78
N VAL A 414 -26.66 31.25 26.45
CA VAL A 414 -27.81 30.44 26.88
C VAL A 414 -28.38 30.96 28.21
N SER A 415 -29.70 30.87 28.38
CA SER A 415 -30.36 30.98 29.69
C SER A 415 -31.29 29.77 29.93
N PRO A 416 -31.45 29.29 31.19
CA PRO A 416 -31.97 27.96 31.50
C PRO A 416 -33.33 27.99 32.21
N VAL A 417 -34.21 27.03 31.93
CA VAL A 417 -35.45 26.71 32.68
C VAL A 417 -35.85 25.29 32.25
N MET A 418 -36.39 24.36 33.04
CA MET A 418 -36.44 24.09 34.48
C MET A 418 -36.82 22.60 34.61
N ALA A 419 -36.37 21.96 35.70
CA ALA A 419 -36.74 20.63 36.16
C ALA A 419 -38.24 20.44 36.41
N PHE A 420 -38.75 19.21 36.26
CA PHE A 420 -39.84 18.69 37.10
C PHE A 420 -39.67 17.20 37.42
N GLU A 421 -39.99 16.90 38.68
CA GLU A 421 -39.78 15.67 39.41
C GLU A 421 -40.83 14.57 39.13
N ALA A 422 -40.34 13.33 39.17
CA ALA A 422 -40.84 12.13 39.85
C ALA A 422 -42.35 11.91 40.06
N THR A 423 -42.81 10.72 39.68
CA THR A 423 -43.57 9.72 40.48
C THR A 423 -43.72 8.46 39.59
N GLY A 424 -43.62 7.20 39.98
CA GLY A 424 -43.61 6.53 41.28
C GLY A 424 -44.50 5.27 41.20
N THR A 425 -43.89 4.09 41.39
CA THR A 425 -44.45 2.86 42.01
C THR A 425 -45.16 1.79 41.09
N PRO A 426 -45.46 0.53 41.55
CA PRO A 426 -44.55 -0.63 41.37
C PRO A 426 -45.23 -2.04 41.11
N VAL A 427 -44.52 -2.99 40.45
CA VAL A 427 -44.40 -4.45 40.82
C VAL A 427 -45.67 -5.36 40.62
N PRO A 428 -45.71 -6.74 40.59
CA PRO A 428 -44.79 -7.89 40.31
C PRO A 428 -45.45 -9.02 39.40
N PRO A 429 -45.21 -10.35 39.58
CA PRO A 429 -44.25 -11.19 38.85
C PRO A 429 -44.91 -12.42 38.16
N PHE A 430 -44.23 -13.16 37.27
CA PHE A 430 -44.63 -14.56 37.04
C PHE A 430 -43.45 -15.47 36.66
N THR A 431 -43.39 -16.60 37.36
CA THR A 431 -42.65 -17.86 37.14
C THR A 431 -43.62 -19.00 37.57
N PRO A 432 -43.35 -20.30 37.35
CA PRO A 432 -42.73 -21.05 36.24
C PRO A 432 -43.56 -22.32 35.83
N THR A 433 -42.95 -23.29 35.11
CA THR A 433 -43.31 -24.74 34.83
C THR A 433 -43.95 -25.06 33.45
N ALA A 434 -43.70 -26.15 32.69
CA ALA A 434 -42.78 -27.31 32.73
C ALA A 434 -42.80 -28.15 31.40
N GLN A 435 -41.69 -28.88 31.13
CA GLN A 435 -41.50 -30.24 30.51
C GLN A 435 -41.87 -30.65 29.05
N PHE A 436 -40.79 -31.01 28.30
CA PHE A 436 -40.47 -32.12 27.31
C PHE A 436 -41.52 -33.18 26.88
N PRO A 437 -41.33 -34.02 25.79
CA PRO A 437 -40.06 -34.47 25.14
C PRO A 437 -40.03 -34.66 23.59
N GLY A 438 -38.83 -34.85 23.02
CA GLY A 438 -38.62 -35.21 21.61
C GLY A 438 -37.53 -36.28 21.39
N MET A 439 -37.89 -37.55 21.61
CA MET A 439 -37.05 -38.74 21.38
C MET A 439 -37.54 -39.46 20.11
N VAL A 440 -37.29 -38.91 18.91
CA VAL A 440 -37.73 -39.51 17.62
C VAL A 440 -36.64 -39.52 16.53
N ILE A 441 -35.58 -38.70 16.64
CA ILE A 441 -34.58 -38.56 15.57
C ILE A 441 -33.49 -39.65 15.62
N LEU A 442 -33.25 -40.27 16.78
CA LEU A 442 -32.21 -41.30 16.93
C LEU A 442 -32.58 -42.67 16.32
N VAL A 443 -33.88 -42.95 16.14
CA VAL A 443 -34.37 -44.26 15.65
C VAL A 443 -34.29 -44.38 14.12
N LEU A 444 -34.37 -43.26 13.40
CA LEU A 444 -34.31 -43.25 11.93
C LEU A 444 -32.88 -43.42 11.39
N CYS A 445 -31.87 -42.92 12.11
CA CYS A 445 -30.46 -43.06 11.69
C CYS A 445 -29.94 -44.50 11.83
N ILE A 446 -30.45 -45.27 12.78
CA ILE A 446 -30.04 -46.67 13.01
C ILE A 446 -30.62 -47.61 11.93
N LEU A 447 -31.78 -47.29 11.36
CA LEU A 447 -32.41 -48.09 10.31
C LEU A 447 -31.71 -47.95 8.94
N GLY A 448 -31.18 -46.77 8.62
CA GLY A 448 -30.41 -46.55 7.39
C GLY A 448 -29.10 -47.34 7.34
N LEU A 449 -28.41 -47.43 8.47
CA LEU A 449 -27.14 -48.15 8.58
C LEU A 449 -27.31 -49.67 8.40
N LEU A 450 -28.43 -50.23 8.88
CA LEU A 450 -28.72 -51.67 8.77
C LEU A 450 -29.04 -52.12 7.34
N VAL A 451 -29.61 -51.24 6.51
CA VAL A 451 -29.92 -51.54 5.10
C VAL A 451 -28.64 -51.56 4.25
N ALA A 452 -27.70 -50.64 4.51
CA ALA A 452 -26.42 -50.61 3.81
C ALA A 452 -25.57 -51.87 4.11
N VAL A 453 -25.55 -52.32 5.36
CA VAL A 453 -24.84 -53.54 5.76
C VAL A 453 -25.48 -54.80 5.14
N ALA A 454 -26.80 -54.85 4.99
CA ALA A 454 -27.48 -55.98 4.35
C ALA A 454 -27.12 -56.13 2.86
N ILE A 455 -26.97 -55.02 2.12
CA ILE A 455 -26.59 -55.03 0.70
C ILE A 455 -25.16 -55.57 0.51
N VAL A 456 -24.23 -55.17 1.38
CA VAL A 456 -22.84 -55.64 1.36
C VAL A 456 -22.76 -57.13 1.70
N VAL A 457 -23.56 -57.62 2.65
CA VAL A 457 -23.59 -59.04 3.02
C VAL A 457 -24.19 -59.91 1.91
N VAL A 458 -25.16 -59.42 1.14
CA VAL A 458 -25.72 -60.13 -0.03
C VAL A 458 -24.71 -60.19 -1.18
N ALA A 459 -23.96 -59.10 -1.44
CA ALA A 459 -22.90 -59.10 -2.44
C ALA A 459 -21.76 -60.08 -2.09
N ILE A 460 -21.39 -60.16 -0.81
CA ILE A 460 -20.36 -61.09 -0.33
C ILE A 460 -20.85 -62.56 -0.36
N ARG A 461 -22.15 -62.81 -0.16
CA ARG A 461 -22.74 -64.16 -0.29
C ARG A 461 -22.84 -64.63 -1.74
N ALA A 462 -23.11 -63.73 -2.69
CA ALA A 462 -23.17 -64.07 -4.11
C ALA A 462 -21.81 -64.52 -4.67
N MET A 463 -20.69 -64.01 -4.13
CA MET A 463 -19.34 -64.37 -4.58
C MET A 463 -18.81 -65.73 -4.06
N LYS A 464 -19.55 -66.44 -3.20
CA LYS A 464 -19.05 -67.66 -2.54
C LYS A 464 -19.41 -69.00 -3.18
N ASN A 465 -20.26 -69.06 -4.20
CA ASN A 465 -20.58 -70.32 -4.88
C ASN A 465 -20.03 -70.36 -6.31
N LYS A 466 -18.83 -70.95 -6.44
CA LYS A 466 -18.23 -71.34 -7.73
C LYS A 466 -18.94 -72.59 -8.27
N THR A 467 -19.44 -72.54 -9.51
CA THR A 467 -19.07 -73.49 -10.57
C THR A 467 -19.60 -73.08 -11.95
N ALA A 468 -18.68 -73.14 -12.92
CA ALA A 468 -18.84 -73.36 -14.37
C ALA A 468 -19.24 -72.19 -15.32
N SER A 469 -18.19 -71.56 -15.84
CA SER A 469 -17.82 -71.41 -17.27
C SER A 469 -18.72 -70.62 -18.24
N LEU A 470 -18.25 -69.38 -18.49
CA LEU A 470 -17.75 -68.90 -19.78
C LEU A 470 -18.66 -69.06 -21.01
N SER A 471 -19.40 -68.00 -21.34
CA SER A 471 -19.26 -67.22 -22.59
C SER A 471 -20.40 -66.21 -22.68
N VAL A 472 -20.11 -65.00 -23.18
CA VAL A 472 -21.04 -63.89 -23.49
C VAL A 472 -21.44 -63.07 -22.24
N VAL A 473 -21.22 -61.76 -22.10
CA VAL A 473 -20.72 -60.71 -22.97
C VAL A 473 -20.27 -59.54 -22.07
N ILE A 474 -19.03 -59.10 -22.27
CA ILE A 474 -18.64 -57.71 -22.52
C ILE A 474 -19.65 -56.67 -22.01
N LEU A 475 -19.37 -56.03 -20.88
CA LEU A 475 -19.24 -54.58 -20.83
C LEU A 475 -18.82 -54.15 -19.43
N LEU A 476 -17.75 -53.35 -19.43
CA LEU A 476 -17.38 -52.41 -18.39
C LEU A 476 -16.71 -53.06 -17.17
N LEU A 477 -15.42 -53.34 -17.33
CA LEU A 477 -14.36 -52.69 -16.53
C LEU A 477 -12.97 -53.11 -17.04
N GLY A 478 -12.08 -52.13 -17.21
CA GLY A 478 -10.65 -52.30 -17.47
C GLY A 478 -10.09 -50.98 -17.98
N SER A 479 -9.02 -50.38 -17.45
CA SER A 479 -7.97 -50.93 -16.58
C SER A 479 -7.01 -49.80 -16.15
N THR A 480 -6.33 -49.99 -15.01
CA THR A 480 -5.18 -49.24 -14.50
C THR A 480 -3.84 -49.63 -15.17
N ALA A 481 -2.85 -48.72 -15.10
CA ALA A 481 -1.45 -48.68 -15.57
C ALA A 481 -0.58 -49.98 -15.41
N LEU A 482 0.49 -50.25 -16.19
CA LEU A 482 1.86 -49.70 -16.07
C LEU A 482 2.84 -50.12 -17.24
N TYR A 483 3.66 -49.15 -17.73
CA TYR A 483 5.06 -49.12 -18.28
C TYR A 483 5.60 -49.98 -19.46
N ALA A 484 6.14 -49.31 -20.51
CA ALA A 484 7.58 -49.12 -20.82
C ALA A 484 7.84 -48.47 -22.23
N LEU A 485 8.80 -47.53 -22.32
CA LEU A 485 9.29 -46.69 -23.46
C LEU A 485 10.10 -47.48 -24.55
N PRO A 486 10.55 -46.95 -25.73
CA PRO A 486 10.66 -45.54 -26.20
C PRO A 486 10.32 -45.21 -27.71
N ALA A 487 10.26 -43.89 -28.00
CA ALA A 487 10.60 -43.15 -29.24
C ALA A 487 9.64 -43.05 -30.47
N GLN A 488 9.36 -41.78 -30.80
CA GLN A 488 9.19 -41.10 -32.10
C GLN A 488 7.98 -41.40 -33.02
N ALA A 489 7.09 -40.39 -33.17
CA ALA A 489 6.91 -39.54 -34.36
C ALA A 489 5.43 -39.18 -34.65
N GLU A 490 5.22 -37.87 -34.85
CA GLU A 490 4.23 -37.23 -35.76
C GLU A 490 2.73 -37.19 -35.39
N GLY A 491 2.29 -35.99 -34.96
CA GLY A 491 1.45 -35.13 -35.81
C GLY A 491 -0.08 -35.15 -35.62
N LEU A 492 -0.63 -33.94 -35.37
CA LEU A 492 -2.00 -33.41 -35.61
C LEU A 492 -2.97 -33.39 -34.40
N PRO A 493 -3.92 -32.43 -34.33
CA PRO A 493 -3.84 -30.99 -34.66
C PRO A 493 -4.40 -30.10 -33.51
N ALA A 494 -4.04 -28.81 -33.51
CA ALA A 494 -4.55 -27.80 -32.60
C ALA A 494 -5.84 -27.14 -33.15
N GLU A 495 -6.89 -27.08 -32.34
CA GLU A 495 -8.00 -26.12 -32.43
C GLU A 495 -8.27 -25.66 -30.97
N ALA A 496 -7.85 -24.45 -30.57
CA ALA A 496 -8.43 -23.13 -30.83
C ALA A 496 -9.17 -22.58 -29.58
N THR A 497 -8.44 -22.43 -28.47
CA THR A 497 -8.76 -21.40 -27.47
C THR A 497 -8.13 -20.10 -27.94
N SER A 498 -8.83 -19.37 -28.80
CA SER A 498 -8.43 -18.00 -29.14
C SER A 498 -8.73 -17.10 -27.94
N TYR A 499 -7.82 -17.09 -26.97
CA TYR A 499 -7.55 -15.86 -26.25
C TYR A 499 -7.27 -14.78 -27.29
N PRO A 500 -7.76 -13.53 -27.15
CA PRO A 500 -7.21 -12.44 -27.95
C PRO A 500 -5.69 -12.51 -27.74
N GLN A 501 -4.94 -12.62 -28.84
CA GLN A 501 -3.50 -12.54 -28.75
C GLN A 501 -3.18 -11.26 -27.97
N GLN A 502 -2.40 -11.41 -26.91
CA GLN A 502 -1.73 -10.26 -26.31
C GLN A 502 -1.11 -9.46 -27.46
N PRO A 503 -1.19 -8.12 -27.46
CA PRO A 503 -0.29 -7.35 -28.29
C PRO A 503 1.13 -7.70 -27.84
N THR A 504 1.74 -8.71 -28.47
CA THR A 504 3.19 -8.76 -28.64
C THR A 504 3.54 -7.42 -29.23
N ALA A 505 4.34 -6.61 -28.50
CA ALA A 505 4.82 -5.28 -28.86
C ALA A 505 4.42 -4.96 -30.29
N THR A 506 3.25 -4.32 -30.45
CA THR A 506 2.81 -3.92 -31.78
C THR A 506 3.95 -3.07 -32.27
N LEU A 507 4.70 -3.56 -33.27
CA LEU A 507 5.64 -2.73 -34.01
C LEU A 507 4.86 -1.46 -34.29
N PHE A 508 5.34 -0.35 -33.73
CA PHE A 508 4.74 0.96 -33.88
C PHE A 508 4.24 1.06 -35.32
N THR A 509 2.93 1.00 -35.49
CA THR A 509 2.33 1.14 -36.81
C THR A 509 2.14 2.63 -36.93
N PRO A 510 2.88 3.32 -37.81
CA PRO A 510 2.76 4.77 -37.91
C PRO A 510 1.29 5.12 -38.08
N PRO A 511 0.76 6.08 -37.32
CA PRO A 511 -0.63 6.46 -37.45
C PRO A 511 -0.88 6.87 -38.91
N PRO A 512 -2.09 6.62 -39.44
CA PRO A 512 -2.39 6.86 -40.84
C PRO A 512 -2.13 8.32 -41.19
N THR A 513 -1.24 8.54 -42.16
CA THR A 513 -1.10 9.85 -42.82
C THR A 513 -2.24 9.97 -43.83
N GLU A 514 -3.19 10.87 -43.59
CA GLU A 514 -4.09 11.33 -44.65
C GLU A 514 -3.28 12.26 -45.58
N GLU A 515 -3.61 12.33 -46.88
CA GLU A 515 -2.90 13.22 -47.80
C GLU A 515 -2.92 14.67 -47.28
N GLY A 516 -1.76 15.18 -46.86
CA GLY A 516 -1.58 16.53 -46.33
C GLY A 516 -1.66 16.69 -44.80
N TYR A 517 -1.84 15.61 -44.03
CA TYR A 517 -1.89 15.68 -42.55
C TYR A 517 -1.23 14.45 -41.87
N TYR A 518 -0.52 14.71 -40.77
CA TYR A 518 -0.08 13.71 -39.80
C TYR A 518 -0.76 13.96 -38.46
N SER A 519 -1.26 12.91 -37.82
CA SER A 519 -1.88 13.01 -36.49
C SER A 519 -1.58 11.74 -35.70
N ASP A 520 -1.08 11.91 -34.49
CA ASP A 520 -0.91 10.86 -33.50
C ASP A 520 -1.69 11.23 -32.23
N PRO A 521 -2.92 10.72 -32.08
CA PRO A 521 -3.77 11.06 -30.95
C PRO A 521 -3.28 10.45 -29.63
N GLU A 522 -2.48 9.37 -29.63
CA GLU A 522 -1.98 8.74 -28.39
C GLU A 522 -1.01 9.66 -27.65
N VAL A 523 -0.23 10.45 -28.39
CA VAL A 523 0.66 11.47 -27.85
C VAL A 523 0.09 12.89 -27.94
N GLY A 524 -1.08 13.06 -28.58
CA GLY A 524 -1.78 14.34 -28.70
C GLY A 524 -1.13 15.32 -29.69
N VAL A 525 -0.59 14.84 -30.80
CA VAL A 525 0.16 15.68 -31.76
C VAL A 525 -0.45 15.60 -33.16
N SER A 526 -0.54 16.73 -33.86
CA SER A 526 -0.87 16.79 -35.28
C SER A 526 -0.09 17.87 -36.03
N LEU A 527 0.12 17.64 -37.32
CA LEU A 527 0.93 18.45 -38.22
C LEU A 527 0.26 18.51 -39.60
N ALA A 528 0.23 19.69 -40.22
CA ALA A 528 -0.18 19.80 -41.62
C ALA A 528 1.06 19.59 -42.51
N ILE A 529 1.06 18.54 -43.32
CA ILE A 529 2.17 18.23 -44.22
C ILE A 529 2.01 19.06 -45.51
N PRO A 530 2.99 19.89 -45.90
CA PRO A 530 2.93 20.63 -47.15
C PRO A 530 2.71 19.69 -48.35
N ALA A 531 1.94 20.12 -49.35
CA ALA A 531 1.58 19.27 -50.50
C ALA A 531 2.78 18.77 -51.34
N ILE A 532 3.94 19.42 -51.21
CA ILE A 532 5.20 19.06 -51.89
C ILE A 532 6.07 18.08 -51.07
N ALA A 533 5.69 17.80 -49.83
CA ALA A 533 6.43 16.99 -48.88
C ALA A 533 5.88 15.56 -48.81
N LYS A 534 6.78 14.57 -48.74
CA LYS A 534 6.43 13.18 -48.39
C LYS A 534 7.10 12.79 -47.09
N LEU A 535 6.30 12.51 -46.07
CA LEU A 535 6.77 12.04 -44.77
C LEU A 535 7.16 10.56 -44.87
N ASP A 536 8.44 10.23 -44.70
CA ASP A 536 8.90 8.84 -44.54
C ASP A 536 9.09 8.53 -43.05
N THR A 537 8.18 7.72 -42.49
CA THR A 537 8.16 7.33 -41.07
C THR A 537 8.70 5.91 -40.84
N SER A 538 9.36 5.28 -41.83
CA SER A 538 9.80 3.88 -41.78
C SER A 538 10.88 3.57 -40.72
N ARG A 539 11.36 4.58 -39.98
CA ARG A 539 12.40 4.48 -38.92
C ARG A 539 11.95 5.01 -37.56
N ALA A 540 10.66 4.85 -37.21
CA ALA A 540 10.13 5.36 -35.95
C ALA A 540 10.75 4.66 -34.71
N THR A 541 11.32 5.47 -33.82
CA THR A 541 11.60 5.15 -32.41
C THR A 541 10.83 6.17 -31.54
N ALA A 542 11.04 6.20 -30.22
CA ALA A 542 10.39 7.15 -29.29
C ALA A 542 10.53 8.64 -29.70
N SER A 543 11.44 8.95 -30.61
CA SER A 543 11.55 10.24 -31.30
C SER A 543 11.24 10.06 -32.79
N TYR A 544 10.26 10.82 -33.29
CA TYR A 544 9.79 10.69 -34.68
C TYR A 544 10.79 11.37 -35.61
N HIS A 545 11.65 10.57 -36.24
CA HIS A 545 12.55 11.02 -37.29
C HIS A 545 11.85 10.89 -38.65
N PHE A 546 11.86 11.96 -39.43
CA PHE A 546 11.34 11.94 -40.80
C PHE A 546 12.21 12.77 -41.74
N SER A 547 12.21 12.40 -43.02
CA SER A 547 12.80 13.23 -44.08
C SER A 547 11.69 13.92 -44.85
N LEU A 548 11.83 15.22 -45.05
CA LEU A 548 11.00 16.01 -45.93
C LEU A 548 11.76 16.21 -47.23
N ASN A 549 11.47 15.32 -48.19
CA ASN A 549 12.11 15.34 -49.50
C ASN A 549 11.40 16.37 -50.39
N ILE A 550 12.05 17.49 -50.68
CA ILE A 550 11.58 18.48 -51.65
C ILE A 550 12.60 18.54 -52.79
N ASP A 551 12.20 18.06 -53.97
CA ASP A 551 13.07 17.82 -55.13
C ASP A 551 14.29 16.92 -54.83
N ASN A 552 15.53 17.47 -54.87
CA ASN A 552 16.79 16.75 -54.63
C ASN A 552 17.41 17.04 -53.24
N ASN A 553 16.74 17.84 -52.41
CA ASN A 553 17.24 18.30 -51.12
C ASN A 553 16.37 17.70 -50.00
N ALA A 554 17.02 17.22 -48.94
CA ALA A 554 16.36 16.67 -47.76
C ALA A 554 16.40 17.68 -46.62
N VAL A 555 15.24 18.02 -46.07
CA VAL A 555 15.12 18.65 -44.76
C VAL A 555 14.80 17.54 -43.76
N LEU A 556 15.65 17.36 -42.76
CA LEU A 556 15.45 16.36 -41.73
C LEU A 556 14.56 16.95 -40.64
N GLY A 557 13.57 16.17 -40.21
CA GLY A 557 12.65 16.51 -39.14
C GLY A 557 12.78 15.53 -37.99
N HIS A 558 12.79 16.09 -36.79
CA HIS A 558 12.83 15.36 -35.53
C HIS A 558 11.76 15.93 -34.62
N MET A 559 10.87 15.09 -34.12
CA MET A 559 9.84 15.49 -33.17
C MET A 559 9.90 14.63 -31.91
N PHE A 560 9.82 15.30 -30.78
CA PHE A 560 10.03 14.69 -29.47
C PHE A 560 9.23 15.44 -28.41
N THR A 561 8.99 14.77 -27.30
CA THR A 561 8.19 15.27 -26.19
C THR A 561 8.97 15.25 -24.89
N TYR A 562 8.84 16.31 -24.09
CA TYR A 562 9.48 16.40 -22.78
C TYR A 562 8.45 16.66 -21.69
N GLY A 563 8.56 16.01 -20.52
CA GLY A 563 7.73 16.33 -19.36
C GLY A 563 7.83 17.80 -18.96
N LEU A 564 6.72 18.37 -18.49
CA LEU A 564 6.67 19.74 -17.99
C LEU A 564 7.12 19.79 -16.54
N ARG A 565 7.94 20.79 -16.17
CA ARG A 565 8.23 21.08 -14.76
C ARG A 565 7.13 21.99 -14.18
N SER A 566 6.78 21.78 -12.91
CA SER A 566 5.80 22.64 -12.23
C SER A 566 6.32 24.09 -12.20
N GLY A 567 5.48 25.05 -12.61
CA GLY A 567 5.83 26.47 -12.69
C GLY A 567 6.73 26.90 -13.87
N GLU A 568 7.26 25.99 -14.69
CA GLU A 568 8.15 26.31 -15.82
C GLU A 568 7.40 27.07 -16.93
N SER A 569 7.92 28.21 -17.38
CA SER A 569 7.33 28.98 -18.50
C SER A 569 7.64 28.36 -19.87
N LEU A 570 6.90 28.73 -20.92
CA LEU A 570 7.17 28.26 -22.28
C LEU A 570 8.59 28.60 -22.77
N ASN A 571 9.10 29.79 -22.40
CA ASN A 571 10.45 30.22 -22.74
C ASN A 571 11.51 29.34 -22.06
N GLU A 572 11.41 29.14 -20.75
CA GLU A 572 12.35 28.31 -19.98
C GLU A 572 12.36 26.87 -20.47
N LEU A 573 11.17 26.31 -20.72
CA LEU A 573 10.99 25.00 -21.34
C LEU A 573 11.70 24.91 -22.70
N ALA A 574 11.47 25.88 -23.59
CA ALA A 574 12.05 25.88 -24.92
C ALA A 574 13.58 26.03 -24.89
N HIS A 575 14.10 26.85 -23.98
CA HIS A 575 15.55 27.02 -23.77
C HIS A 575 16.19 25.75 -23.24
N ARG A 576 15.60 25.12 -22.22
CA ARG A 576 16.06 23.84 -21.68
C ARG A 576 16.14 22.77 -22.77
N ILE A 577 15.07 22.64 -23.55
CA ILE A 577 15.01 21.66 -24.64
C ILE A 577 16.04 21.97 -25.72
N ARG A 578 16.14 23.22 -26.16
CA ARG A 578 17.10 23.64 -27.18
C ARG A 578 18.53 23.40 -26.72
N ASP A 579 18.86 23.77 -25.50
CA ASP A 579 20.22 23.67 -24.98
C ASP A 579 20.62 22.18 -24.84
N PHE A 580 19.69 21.32 -24.44
CA PHE A 580 19.88 19.86 -24.43
C PHE A 580 20.06 19.27 -25.85
N GLU A 581 19.16 19.60 -26.78
CA GLU A 581 19.16 19.01 -28.14
C GLU A 581 20.32 19.52 -29.01
N LEU A 582 20.86 20.70 -28.73
CA LEU A 582 21.96 21.30 -29.48
C LEU A 582 23.32 21.27 -28.76
N GLN A 583 23.43 20.60 -27.61
CA GLN A 583 24.63 20.61 -26.76
C GLN A 583 25.92 20.18 -27.48
N ASP A 584 25.83 19.23 -28.42
CA ASP A 584 26.98 18.70 -29.16
C ASP A 584 27.24 19.41 -30.50
N VAL A 585 26.46 20.45 -30.84
CA VAL A 585 26.59 21.17 -32.10
C VAL A 585 27.77 22.16 -32.03
N LEU A 586 28.75 21.98 -32.91
CA LEU A 586 29.96 22.79 -32.94
C LEU A 586 29.70 24.15 -33.62
N ASN A 587 30.32 25.22 -33.11
CA ASN A 587 30.16 26.59 -33.60
C ASN A 587 28.69 27.05 -33.66
N LEU A 588 27.90 26.65 -32.66
CA LEU A 588 26.50 27.02 -32.55
C LEU A 588 26.32 28.53 -32.42
N GLU A 589 25.49 29.13 -33.27
CA GLU A 589 25.07 30.53 -33.23
C GLU A 589 23.53 30.60 -33.29
N TYR A 590 22.93 31.19 -32.26
CA TYR A 590 21.48 31.44 -32.23
C TYR A 590 21.15 32.68 -33.07
N LEU A 591 20.26 32.51 -34.04
CA LEU A 591 19.87 33.53 -35.01
C LEU A 591 18.56 34.22 -34.62
N GLU A 592 17.62 33.44 -34.10
CA GLU A 592 16.29 33.90 -33.68
C GLU A 592 15.87 33.09 -32.44
N ASP A 593 15.25 33.75 -31.47
CA ASP A 593 14.81 33.11 -30.24
C ASP A 593 13.65 33.93 -29.65
N ARG A 594 12.41 33.52 -29.96
CA ARG A 594 11.22 34.29 -29.57
C ARG A 594 9.94 33.48 -29.59
N GLU A 595 8.95 34.01 -28.90
CA GLU A 595 7.57 33.55 -29.01
C GLU A 595 7.00 33.78 -30.43
N ILE A 596 6.25 32.79 -30.91
CA ILE A 596 5.50 32.79 -32.16
C ILE A 596 4.05 32.38 -31.89
N LYS A 597 3.14 32.80 -32.78
CA LYS A 597 1.76 32.36 -32.77
C LYS A 597 1.55 31.21 -33.75
N MET A 598 1.09 30.07 -33.24
CA MET A 598 0.78 28.88 -34.02
C MET A 598 -0.49 29.09 -34.85
N LYS A 599 -0.75 28.25 -35.87
CA LYS A 599 -1.94 28.37 -36.74
C LYS A 599 -3.27 28.28 -35.98
N ASN A 600 -3.31 27.50 -34.89
CA ASN A 600 -4.46 27.38 -33.99
C ASN A 600 -4.55 28.55 -32.98
N GLY A 601 -3.60 29.49 -33.01
CA GLY A 601 -3.55 30.65 -32.14
C GLY A 601 -2.81 30.46 -30.82
N ARG A 602 -2.35 29.25 -30.48
CA ARG A 602 -1.54 28.99 -29.28
C ARG A 602 -0.16 29.66 -29.38
N ALA A 603 0.43 29.98 -28.23
CA ALA A 603 1.83 30.35 -28.16
C ALA A 603 2.72 29.13 -28.47
N GLY A 604 3.76 29.36 -29.25
CA GLY A 604 4.89 28.44 -29.44
C GLY A 604 6.18 29.24 -29.31
N TRP A 605 7.29 28.57 -29.07
CA TRP A 605 8.60 29.22 -29.00
C TRP A 605 9.45 28.76 -30.16
N LEU A 606 9.94 29.71 -30.97
CA LEU A 606 10.82 29.43 -32.09
C LEU A 606 12.26 29.77 -31.70
N THR A 607 13.14 28.80 -31.92
CA THR A 607 14.58 29.01 -31.97
C THR A 607 15.10 28.68 -33.36
N GLU A 608 15.78 29.62 -34.00
CA GLU A 608 16.65 29.34 -35.16
C GLU A 608 18.11 29.39 -34.74
N ALA A 609 18.91 28.43 -35.21
CA ALA A 609 20.34 28.38 -34.95
C ALA A 609 21.12 27.85 -36.16
N GLN A 610 22.41 28.11 -36.21
CA GLN A 610 23.32 27.50 -37.18
C GLN A 610 24.53 26.87 -36.48
N GLY A 611 25.02 25.76 -37.02
CA GLY A 611 26.18 25.07 -36.45
C GLY A 611 26.56 23.83 -37.24
N ILE A 612 27.53 23.07 -36.73
CA ILE A 612 28.06 21.86 -37.37
C ILE A 612 27.73 20.66 -36.48
N PRO A 613 26.86 19.73 -36.92
CA PRO A 613 26.54 18.52 -36.17
C PRO A 613 27.78 17.67 -35.86
N PRO A 614 27.77 16.89 -34.76
CA PRO A 614 28.84 15.96 -34.45
C PRO A 614 28.94 14.89 -35.56
N ASN A 615 30.12 14.80 -36.18
CA ASN A 615 30.46 13.95 -37.34
C ASN A 615 30.09 14.48 -38.73
N ASP A 616 29.70 15.74 -38.87
CA ASP A 616 29.52 16.40 -40.18
C ASP A 616 30.58 17.50 -40.41
N ILE A 617 30.73 17.94 -41.67
CA ILE A 617 31.60 19.04 -42.08
C ILE A 617 30.82 20.25 -42.61
N HIS A 618 29.52 20.11 -42.83
CA HIS A 618 28.67 21.16 -43.36
C HIS A 618 28.02 21.99 -42.25
N ILE A 619 27.75 23.26 -42.54
CA ILE A 619 26.96 24.12 -41.67
C ILE A 619 25.48 23.81 -41.92
N PHE A 620 24.80 23.41 -40.85
CA PHE A 620 23.38 23.19 -40.81
C PHE A 620 22.67 24.40 -40.21
N HIS A 621 21.47 24.65 -40.70
CA HIS A 621 20.51 25.55 -40.11
C HIS A 621 19.45 24.71 -39.39
N PHE A 622 19.14 25.08 -38.16
CA PHE A 622 18.21 24.40 -37.27
C PHE A 622 17.06 25.35 -36.97
N SER A 623 15.84 24.83 -36.95
CA SER A 623 14.65 25.51 -36.45
C SER A 623 13.94 24.59 -35.48
N LEU A 624 13.77 25.03 -34.25
CA LEU A 624 13.06 24.33 -33.19
C LEU A 624 11.80 25.12 -32.86
N VAL A 625 10.64 24.49 -32.95
CA VAL A 625 9.38 25.03 -32.44
C VAL A 625 8.89 24.19 -31.29
N THR A 626 8.92 24.75 -30.09
CA THR A 626 8.41 24.13 -28.86
C THR A 626 7.00 24.64 -28.60
N VAL A 627 6.07 23.72 -28.39
CA VAL A 627 4.70 24.00 -27.98
C VAL A 627 4.44 23.26 -26.67
N ARG A 628 3.96 23.99 -25.66
CA ARG A 628 3.56 23.39 -24.38
C ARG A 628 2.32 22.53 -24.60
N GLY A 629 2.34 21.27 -24.17
CA GLY A 629 1.17 20.40 -24.12
C GLY A 629 0.59 20.34 -22.71
N PHE A 630 -0.09 19.24 -22.40
CA PHE A 630 -0.78 19.06 -21.12
C PHE A 630 0.15 18.62 -19.98
N ALA A 631 0.73 17.43 -20.07
CA ALA A 631 1.71 16.88 -19.11
C ALA A 631 3.13 16.88 -19.68
N SER A 632 3.25 17.13 -20.98
CA SER A 632 4.49 17.21 -21.73
C SER A 632 4.44 18.40 -22.69
N SER A 633 5.58 18.77 -23.23
CA SER A 633 5.73 19.64 -24.39
C SER A 633 5.95 18.81 -25.63
N THR A 634 5.73 19.41 -26.79
CA THR A 634 6.15 18.84 -28.07
C THR A 634 7.05 19.85 -28.76
N THR A 635 8.24 19.40 -29.17
CA THR A 635 9.15 20.21 -29.97
C THR A 635 9.33 19.58 -31.33
N LEU A 636 9.16 20.40 -32.37
CA LEU A 636 9.49 20.05 -33.74
C LEU A 636 10.81 20.73 -34.12
N MET A 637 11.83 19.93 -34.39
CA MET A 637 13.12 20.35 -34.88
C MET A 637 13.25 20.03 -36.37
N LEU A 638 13.50 21.04 -37.19
CA LEU A 638 13.76 20.92 -38.62
C LEU A 638 15.18 21.39 -38.91
N TYR A 639 15.95 20.64 -39.69
CA TYR A 639 17.32 21.02 -40.02
C TYR A 639 17.77 20.53 -41.40
N SER A 640 18.62 21.33 -42.05
CA SER A 640 19.24 21.01 -43.34
C SER A 640 20.51 21.84 -43.52
N THR A 641 21.27 21.60 -44.59
CA THR A 641 22.35 22.51 -44.96
C THR A 641 21.80 23.91 -45.20
N PHE A 642 22.59 24.95 -44.97
CA PHE A 642 22.13 26.33 -45.13
C PHE A 642 21.41 26.58 -46.48
N GLU A 643 21.98 26.09 -47.59
CA GLU A 643 21.36 26.23 -48.92
C GLU A 643 20.04 25.47 -49.04
N GLY A 644 19.95 24.27 -48.47
CA GLY A 644 18.73 23.45 -48.47
C GLY A 644 17.62 24.06 -47.61
N PHE A 645 17.98 24.57 -46.44
CA PHE A 645 17.03 25.21 -45.51
C PHE A 645 16.46 26.50 -46.11
N MET A 646 17.33 27.37 -46.65
CA MET A 646 16.90 28.63 -47.24
C MET A 646 16.08 28.46 -48.52
N ALA A 647 16.26 27.35 -49.26
CA ALA A 647 15.47 27.04 -50.45
C ALA A 647 13.99 26.75 -50.14
N TYR A 648 13.68 26.29 -48.92
CA TYR A 648 12.33 25.88 -48.50
C TYR A 648 11.88 26.56 -47.21
N ARG A 649 12.34 27.79 -46.98
CA ARG A 649 12.08 28.53 -45.74
C ARG A 649 10.59 28.71 -45.49
N ASP A 650 9.82 29.04 -46.52
CA ASP A 650 8.38 29.28 -46.41
C ASP A 650 7.63 27.99 -46.01
N GLU A 651 8.02 26.84 -46.57
CA GLU A 651 7.44 25.53 -46.22
C GLU A 651 7.84 25.05 -44.84
N ILE A 652 9.09 25.32 -44.43
CA ILE A 652 9.58 25.06 -43.08
C ILE A 652 8.79 25.89 -42.07
N ASP A 653 8.63 27.20 -42.31
CA ASP A 653 7.84 28.11 -41.47
C ASP A 653 6.36 27.68 -41.39
N ASP A 654 5.79 27.24 -42.50
CA ASP A 654 4.40 26.78 -42.55
C ASP A 654 4.19 25.47 -41.78
N LEU A 655 5.16 24.54 -41.86
CA LEU A 655 5.18 23.28 -41.12
C LEU A 655 5.37 23.54 -39.63
N ASN A 656 6.37 24.36 -39.26
CA ASN A 656 6.62 24.84 -37.91
C ASN A 656 5.34 25.36 -37.24
N ARG A 657 4.64 26.30 -37.89
CA ARG A 657 3.40 26.89 -37.35
C ARG A 657 2.19 25.96 -37.41
N SER A 658 2.30 24.82 -38.10
CA SER A 658 1.24 23.81 -38.20
C SER A 658 1.24 22.80 -37.06
N LEU A 659 2.30 22.75 -36.23
CA LEU A 659 2.33 21.88 -35.07
C LEU A 659 1.17 22.21 -34.13
N MET A 660 0.31 21.22 -33.91
CA MET A 660 -0.85 21.28 -33.05
C MET A 660 -0.70 20.23 -31.95
N VAL A 661 -0.77 20.69 -30.69
CA VAL A 661 -0.76 19.83 -29.51
C VAL A 661 -2.16 19.84 -28.89
N SER A 662 -2.68 18.66 -28.56
CA SER A 662 -3.95 18.41 -27.88
C SER A 662 -3.75 17.51 -26.66
N ALA A 663 -4.79 17.29 -25.87
CA ALA A 663 -4.77 16.26 -24.85
C ALA A 663 -4.53 14.88 -25.50
N PRO A 664 -3.62 14.04 -24.97
CA PRO A 664 -3.40 12.70 -25.49
C PRO A 664 -4.60 11.80 -25.21
N ILE A 665 -4.82 10.81 -26.09
CA ILE A 665 -5.81 9.77 -25.89
C ILE A 665 -5.14 8.57 -25.21
N ILE A 666 -5.54 8.30 -23.96
CA ILE A 666 -5.06 7.16 -23.18
C ILE A 666 -6.22 6.19 -23.01
N ASN A 667 -6.02 4.94 -23.42
CA ASN A 667 -7.04 3.89 -23.32
C ASN A 667 -8.40 4.27 -23.95
N GLY A 668 -8.37 5.09 -25.01
CA GLY A 668 -9.57 5.54 -25.72
C GLY A 668 -10.24 6.80 -25.15
N PHE A 669 -9.71 7.37 -24.06
CA PHE A 669 -10.21 8.59 -23.44
C PHE A 669 -9.23 9.74 -23.61
N SER A 670 -9.74 10.93 -23.92
CA SER A 670 -8.94 12.15 -23.89
C SER A 670 -8.46 12.41 -22.46
N ARG A 671 -7.20 12.83 -22.31
CA ARG A 671 -6.58 12.99 -21.00
C ARG A 671 -7.25 14.03 -20.09
N ASP A 672 -7.88 15.04 -20.68
CA ASP A 672 -8.69 16.05 -19.98
C ASP A 672 -10.05 15.52 -19.49
N GLU A 673 -10.39 14.27 -19.81
CA GLU A 673 -11.61 13.59 -19.39
C GLU A 673 -11.34 12.31 -18.58
N LEU A 674 -10.05 11.99 -18.37
CA LEU A 674 -9.55 10.77 -17.74
C LEU A 674 -8.83 11.10 -16.43
N LEU A 675 -9.34 10.56 -15.33
CA LEU A 675 -8.64 10.54 -14.05
C LEU A 675 -7.70 9.34 -14.00
N VAL A 676 -6.41 9.55 -13.75
CA VAL A 676 -5.41 8.49 -13.62
C VAL A 676 -4.95 8.42 -12.17
N LEU A 677 -5.08 7.24 -11.56
CA LEU A 677 -4.72 6.96 -10.16
C LEU A 677 -3.75 5.78 -10.11
N ASN A 678 -2.95 5.68 -9.06
CA ASN A 678 -2.20 4.46 -8.77
C ASN A 678 -2.99 3.55 -7.82
N GLY A 679 -2.85 2.23 -7.94
CA GLY A 679 -3.52 1.29 -7.04
C GLY A 679 -2.94 -0.12 -7.08
N GLY A 680 -3.56 -1.02 -6.30
CA GLY A 680 -3.19 -2.44 -6.22
C GLY A 680 -4.30 -3.36 -6.72
N GLU A 681 -3.98 -4.66 -6.76
CA GLU A 681 -4.93 -5.75 -7.02
C GLU A 681 -4.85 -6.73 -5.85
N SER A 682 -6.00 -7.15 -5.32
CA SER A 682 -6.08 -8.29 -4.40
C SER A 682 -6.47 -9.54 -5.19
N ASN A 683 -5.75 -10.64 -4.97
CA ASN A 683 -6.14 -11.93 -5.51
C ASN A 683 -7.23 -12.62 -4.66
N ASN A 684 -7.49 -12.11 -3.45
CA ASN A 684 -8.46 -12.67 -2.52
C ASN A 684 -9.89 -12.33 -2.99
N PRO A 685 -10.72 -13.32 -3.37
CA PRO A 685 -12.08 -13.04 -3.83
C PRO A 685 -12.95 -12.34 -2.79
N ALA A 686 -12.68 -12.55 -1.50
CA ALA A 686 -13.44 -11.93 -0.42
C ALA A 686 -13.32 -10.40 -0.43
N GLU A 687 -12.17 -9.87 -0.86
CA GLU A 687 -11.90 -8.43 -0.96
C GLU A 687 -12.48 -7.77 -2.21
N ASN A 688 -13.12 -8.54 -3.10
CA ASN A 688 -13.69 -8.04 -4.36
C ASN A 688 -15.22 -8.14 -4.41
N ASP A 689 -15.87 -8.60 -3.33
CA ASP A 689 -17.31 -8.75 -3.20
C ASP A 689 -17.84 -7.90 -2.03
N PRO A 690 -18.81 -6.99 -2.27
CA PRO A 690 -19.37 -6.14 -1.21
C PRO A 690 -19.88 -6.91 0.02
N ALA A 691 -20.35 -8.14 -0.16
CA ALA A 691 -20.89 -8.95 0.93
C ALA A 691 -19.82 -9.55 1.85
N THR A 692 -18.56 -9.67 1.40
CA THR A 692 -17.50 -10.37 2.15
C THR A 692 -16.29 -9.51 2.47
N THR A 693 -16.15 -8.35 1.82
CA THR A 693 -14.98 -7.49 2.00
C THR A 693 -14.85 -6.97 3.44
N ARG A 694 -13.60 -6.87 3.89
CA ARG A 694 -13.20 -6.24 5.14
C ARG A 694 -12.64 -4.82 4.90
N SER A 695 -12.72 -4.33 3.66
CA SER A 695 -12.22 -3.04 3.21
C SER A 695 -13.35 -2.18 2.65
N SER A 696 -13.21 -0.87 2.80
CA SER A 696 -14.11 0.09 2.14
C SER A 696 -13.86 0.21 0.64
N GLY A 697 -12.66 -0.15 0.14
CA GLY A 697 -12.30 -0.39 -1.27
C GLY A 697 -12.78 0.60 -2.35
N ASN A 698 -12.64 0.23 -3.63
CA ASN A 698 -13.17 0.97 -4.78
C ASN A 698 -14.67 0.65 -5.05
N PHE A 699 -15.37 0.06 -4.08
CA PHE A 699 -16.75 -0.41 -4.23
C PHE A 699 -17.71 0.72 -4.59
N TYR A 700 -17.49 1.91 -4.03
CA TYR A 700 -18.32 3.09 -4.28
C TYR A 700 -18.28 3.58 -5.73
N LEU A 701 -17.30 3.14 -6.54
CA LEU A 701 -17.28 3.43 -7.97
C LEU A 701 -18.36 2.61 -8.70
N VAL A 702 -18.48 1.33 -8.34
CA VAL A 702 -19.28 0.33 -9.08
C VAL A 702 -20.65 0.11 -8.47
N TYR A 703 -20.80 0.22 -7.15
CA TYR A 703 -22.02 -0.08 -6.42
C TYR A 703 -22.46 1.12 -5.58
N SER A 704 -23.77 1.23 -5.40
CA SER A 704 -24.40 2.20 -4.49
C SER A 704 -25.12 1.50 -3.33
N GLY A 705 -25.15 2.17 -2.19
CA GLY A 705 -25.99 1.82 -1.04
C GLY A 705 -27.33 2.57 -1.06
N LEU A 706 -28.13 2.40 0.01
CA LEU A 706 -29.36 3.19 0.18
C LEU A 706 -29.06 4.66 0.49
N VAL A 707 -27.96 4.91 1.20
CA VAL A 707 -27.50 6.23 1.65
C VAL A 707 -25.98 6.33 1.47
N THR A 708 -25.45 7.55 1.47
CA THR A 708 -24.03 7.84 1.24
C THR A 708 -23.60 9.13 1.94
N PHE A 709 -22.30 9.44 1.94
CA PHE A 709 -21.78 10.73 2.41
C PHE A 709 -21.45 11.66 1.25
N ASN A 710 -21.61 12.97 1.48
CA ASN A 710 -21.05 14.01 0.62
C ASN A 710 -19.65 14.45 1.12
N PRO A 711 -18.90 15.28 0.35
CA PRO A 711 -17.58 15.77 0.77
C PRO A 711 -17.59 16.61 2.06
N ALA A 712 -18.74 17.10 2.50
CA ALA A 712 -18.92 17.79 3.76
C ALA A 712 -19.21 16.84 4.95
N MET A 713 -19.11 15.52 4.74
CA MET A 713 -19.39 14.48 5.74
C MET A 713 -20.85 14.44 6.21
N GLU A 714 -21.78 14.93 5.37
CA GLU A 714 -23.21 14.86 5.63
C GLU A 714 -23.80 13.60 5.00
N LEU A 715 -24.62 12.88 5.78
CA LEU A 715 -25.36 11.73 5.28
C LEU A 715 -26.46 12.22 4.32
N GLN A 716 -26.56 11.62 3.14
CA GLN A 716 -27.52 11.97 2.12
C GLN A 716 -28.14 10.72 1.44
N PRO A 717 -29.30 10.89 0.80
CA PRO A 717 -29.87 9.91 -0.15
C PRO A 717 -28.86 9.37 -1.18
N ASP A 718 -28.98 8.09 -1.52
CA ASP A 718 -28.38 7.48 -2.73
C ASP A 718 -29.44 6.67 -3.48
N LEU A 719 -29.45 5.32 -3.42
CA LEU A 719 -30.52 4.52 -4.04
C LEU A 719 -31.89 4.74 -3.39
N ALA A 720 -31.92 5.14 -2.12
CA ALA A 720 -33.14 5.61 -1.47
C ALA A 720 -33.20 7.14 -1.58
N ARG A 721 -34.18 7.68 -2.33
CA ARG A 721 -34.40 9.13 -2.45
C ARG A 721 -34.84 9.79 -1.14
N SER A 722 -35.45 9.01 -0.25
CA SER A 722 -35.92 9.45 1.06
C SER A 722 -36.21 8.25 1.96
N TRP A 723 -36.29 8.49 3.27
CA TRP A 723 -36.76 7.50 4.23
C TRP A 723 -37.59 8.16 5.34
N GLU A 724 -38.42 7.34 5.97
CA GLU A 724 -39.20 7.70 7.17
C GLU A 724 -38.75 6.81 8.32
N VAL A 725 -38.71 7.36 9.52
CA VAL A 725 -38.41 6.60 10.74
C VAL A 725 -39.56 6.77 11.72
N ASN A 726 -39.96 5.68 12.37
CA ASN A 726 -40.99 5.74 13.41
C ASN A 726 -40.52 6.52 14.66
N GLN A 727 -41.46 6.83 15.56
CA GLN A 727 -41.16 7.63 16.77
C GLN A 727 -40.12 6.98 17.68
N ASP A 728 -40.10 5.64 17.72
CA ASP A 728 -39.22 4.86 18.60
C ASP A 728 -37.88 4.51 17.91
N GLY A 729 -37.60 4.97 16.69
CA GLY A 729 -36.32 4.73 16.01
C GLY A 729 -36.03 3.28 15.58
N SER A 730 -37.03 2.41 15.59
CA SER A 730 -36.91 0.96 15.36
C SER A 730 -37.42 0.49 14.00
N GLU A 731 -38.10 1.34 13.23
CA GLU A 731 -38.66 1.01 11.92
C GLU A 731 -38.32 2.12 10.91
N TYR A 732 -37.80 1.70 9.76
CA TYR A 732 -37.38 2.56 8.66
C TYR A 732 -38.16 2.18 7.40
N ILE A 733 -38.74 3.15 6.71
CA ILE A 733 -39.37 2.95 5.40
C ILE A 733 -38.52 3.70 4.38
N PHE A 734 -37.82 2.96 3.52
CA PHE A 734 -37.02 3.50 2.43
C PHE A 734 -37.86 3.58 1.16
N HIS A 735 -37.84 4.75 0.53
CA HIS A 735 -38.41 4.98 -0.78
C HIS A 735 -37.27 5.02 -1.79
N LEU A 736 -37.20 4.02 -2.67
CA LEU A 736 -36.17 3.91 -3.69
C LEU A 736 -36.40 4.91 -4.84
N ASP A 737 -35.32 5.31 -5.49
CA ASP A 737 -35.37 6.13 -6.70
C ASP A 737 -35.94 5.29 -7.87
N PRO A 738 -37.10 5.66 -8.45
CA PRO A 738 -37.68 4.92 -9.56
C PRO A 738 -36.88 5.01 -10.86
N ASP A 739 -35.92 5.94 -10.97
CA ASP A 739 -35.03 6.08 -12.12
C ASP A 739 -33.71 5.29 -11.91
N ALA A 740 -33.51 4.66 -10.76
CA ALA A 740 -32.32 3.84 -10.49
C ALA A 740 -32.29 2.57 -11.36
N VAL A 741 -31.16 2.38 -12.04
CA VAL A 741 -30.90 1.23 -12.91
C VAL A 741 -29.51 0.66 -12.65
N PHE A 742 -29.37 -0.65 -12.84
CA PHE A 742 -28.07 -1.30 -12.96
C PHE A 742 -27.36 -0.85 -14.25
N HIS A 743 -26.05 -1.09 -14.34
CA HIS A 743 -25.23 -0.71 -15.50
C HIS A 743 -25.72 -1.29 -16.85
N ASN A 744 -26.45 -2.40 -16.83
CA ASN A 744 -27.10 -2.99 -18.00
C ASN A 744 -28.48 -2.39 -18.35
N GLY A 745 -28.98 -1.42 -17.57
CA GLY A 745 -30.27 -0.75 -17.73
C GLY A 745 -31.46 -1.44 -17.06
N ARG A 746 -31.25 -2.54 -16.33
CA ARG A 746 -32.32 -3.17 -15.53
C ARG A 746 -32.70 -2.23 -14.37
N PRO A 747 -34.00 -1.95 -14.12
CA PRO A 747 -34.42 -1.20 -12.94
C PRO A 747 -33.98 -1.87 -11.64
N VAL A 748 -33.60 -1.06 -10.66
CA VAL A 748 -33.33 -1.48 -9.28
C VAL A 748 -34.65 -1.53 -8.51
N THR A 749 -34.95 -2.63 -7.82
CA THR A 749 -36.15 -2.76 -6.98
C THR A 749 -35.83 -3.05 -5.52
N ALA A 750 -36.84 -2.96 -4.65
CA ALA A 750 -36.74 -3.33 -3.24
C ALA A 750 -36.32 -4.80 -3.04
N GLU A 751 -36.67 -5.69 -3.98
CA GLU A 751 -36.22 -7.08 -3.98
C GLU A 751 -34.72 -7.24 -4.21
N ASP A 752 -34.08 -6.35 -4.98
CA ASP A 752 -32.62 -6.38 -5.17
C ASP A 752 -31.89 -6.03 -3.86
N VAL A 753 -32.44 -5.07 -3.09
CA VAL A 753 -31.94 -4.73 -1.75
C VAL A 753 -32.09 -5.94 -0.81
N VAL A 754 -33.27 -6.55 -0.78
CA VAL A 754 -33.53 -7.75 0.03
C VAL A 754 -32.61 -8.90 -0.37
N TYR A 755 -32.43 -9.16 -1.67
CA TYR A 755 -31.51 -10.19 -2.16
C TYR A 755 -30.08 -9.94 -1.65
N SER A 756 -29.59 -8.70 -1.77
CA SER A 756 -28.23 -8.33 -1.40
C SER A 756 -27.97 -8.60 0.09
N TRP A 757 -28.90 -8.20 0.96
CA TRP A 757 -28.77 -8.37 2.41
C TRP A 757 -29.03 -9.82 2.85
N GLU A 758 -29.97 -10.53 2.23
CA GLU A 758 -30.20 -11.96 2.46
C GLU A 758 -28.98 -12.80 2.07
N ARG A 759 -28.32 -12.43 0.96
CA ARG A 759 -27.07 -13.04 0.50
C ARG A 759 -25.94 -12.76 1.48
N ALA A 760 -25.73 -11.50 1.87
CA ALA A 760 -24.71 -11.17 2.85
C ALA A 760 -24.91 -11.94 4.16
N ALA A 761 -26.16 -12.10 4.62
CA ALA A 761 -26.49 -12.87 5.80
C ALA A 761 -26.48 -14.40 5.59
N ALA A 762 -26.35 -14.90 4.37
CA ALA A 762 -26.38 -16.34 4.13
C ALA A 762 -25.12 -17.02 4.68
N PRO A 763 -25.24 -18.18 5.37
CA PRO A 763 -24.08 -18.92 5.87
C PRO A 763 -23.05 -19.22 4.78
N GLU A 764 -23.52 -19.63 3.60
CA GLU A 764 -22.71 -20.01 2.44
C GLU A 764 -21.89 -18.87 1.83
N THR A 765 -22.30 -17.62 2.03
CA THR A 765 -21.54 -16.45 1.55
C THR A 765 -20.29 -16.22 2.38
N GLY A 766 -20.25 -16.70 3.63
CA GLY A 766 -19.09 -16.52 4.49
C GLY A 766 -18.86 -15.08 4.97
N SER A 767 -19.84 -14.16 4.87
CA SER A 767 -19.66 -12.76 5.29
C SER A 767 -19.28 -12.62 6.76
N GLU A 768 -18.15 -11.96 7.01
CA GLU A 768 -17.68 -11.67 8.36
C GLU A 768 -18.15 -10.31 8.88
N THR A 769 -18.51 -9.42 7.96
CA THR A 769 -18.93 -8.04 8.27
C THR A 769 -20.44 -7.91 8.43
N VAL A 770 -21.24 -8.89 8.00
CA VAL A 770 -22.71 -8.79 8.04
C VAL A 770 -23.31 -8.54 9.42
N LEU A 771 -22.78 -9.17 10.47
CA LEU A 771 -23.29 -8.94 11.83
C LEU A 771 -22.93 -7.55 12.34
N THR A 772 -21.76 -7.03 11.95
CA THR A 772 -21.33 -5.67 12.26
C THR A 772 -22.26 -4.64 11.65
N TYR A 773 -22.58 -4.73 10.35
CA TYR A 773 -23.31 -3.66 9.64
C TYR A 773 -24.82 -3.87 9.52
N LEU A 774 -25.29 -5.10 9.40
CA LEU A 774 -26.71 -5.44 9.21
C LEU A 774 -27.31 -6.18 10.42
N GLY A 775 -26.50 -6.57 11.42
CA GLY A 775 -26.94 -7.39 12.55
C GLY A 775 -28.00 -6.76 13.44
N ASP A 776 -28.20 -5.44 13.37
CA ASP A 776 -29.27 -4.73 14.09
C ASP A 776 -30.67 -4.99 13.49
N ILE A 777 -30.75 -5.50 12.25
CA ILE A 777 -32.01 -5.82 11.57
C ILE A 777 -32.57 -7.14 12.10
N GLN A 778 -33.87 -7.13 12.44
CA GLN A 778 -34.54 -8.30 13.01
C GLN A 778 -34.39 -9.54 12.12
N GLY A 779 -33.69 -10.56 12.63
CA GLY A 779 -33.55 -11.85 11.96
C GLY A 779 -32.27 -12.04 11.13
N VAL A 780 -31.41 -11.02 10.97
CA VAL A 780 -30.11 -11.18 10.29
C VAL A 780 -29.24 -12.22 10.99
N ARG A 781 -29.13 -12.14 12.32
CA ARG A 781 -28.39 -13.15 13.11
C ARG A 781 -28.97 -14.56 12.94
N ALA A 782 -30.29 -14.69 12.94
CA ALA A 782 -30.94 -16.00 12.73
C ALA A 782 -30.67 -16.57 11.34
N LYS A 783 -30.62 -15.72 10.30
CA LYS A 783 -30.25 -16.09 8.94
C LYS A 783 -28.77 -16.52 8.85
N ARG A 784 -27.85 -15.73 9.42
CA ARG A 784 -26.40 -16.02 9.45
C ARG A 784 -26.05 -17.31 10.15
N GLU A 785 -26.78 -17.65 11.21
CA GLU A 785 -26.60 -18.92 11.94
C GLU A 785 -27.33 -20.11 11.28
N GLY A 786 -27.98 -19.92 10.12
CA GLY A 786 -28.75 -20.96 9.43
C GLY A 786 -30.03 -21.40 10.17
N ARG A 787 -30.52 -20.59 11.12
CA ARG A 787 -31.74 -20.84 11.90
C ARG A 787 -33.00 -20.28 11.25
N ALA A 788 -32.88 -19.44 10.22
CA ALA A 788 -33.97 -18.88 9.45
C ALA A 788 -33.62 -18.83 7.96
N ASP A 789 -34.62 -19.08 7.10
CA ASP A 789 -34.44 -19.02 5.64
C ASP A 789 -34.47 -17.58 5.09
N ARG A 790 -35.00 -16.63 5.87
CA ARG A 790 -35.21 -15.23 5.48
C ARG A 790 -34.99 -14.29 6.66
N ILE A 791 -34.61 -13.05 6.38
CA ILE A 791 -34.51 -11.96 7.36
C ILE A 791 -35.93 -11.43 7.63
N SER A 792 -36.43 -11.65 8.85
CA SER A 792 -37.81 -11.32 9.22
C SER A 792 -38.13 -9.81 9.26
N GLY A 793 -37.10 -8.98 9.45
CA GLY A 793 -37.23 -7.53 9.54
C GLY A 793 -37.30 -6.82 8.19
N LEU A 794 -37.22 -7.54 7.08
CA LEU A 794 -37.31 -6.98 5.73
C LEU A 794 -38.70 -7.24 5.15
N GLN A 795 -39.40 -6.17 4.80
CA GLN A 795 -40.70 -6.25 4.15
C GLN A 795 -40.73 -5.37 2.90
N VAL A 796 -40.81 -6.01 1.74
CA VAL A 796 -41.11 -5.29 0.49
C VAL A 796 -42.59 -4.92 0.48
N ILE A 797 -42.88 -3.62 0.36
CA ILE A 797 -44.24 -3.09 0.25
C ILE A 797 -44.65 -3.03 -1.22
N ASP A 798 -43.75 -2.54 -2.06
CA ASP A 798 -43.82 -2.53 -3.53
C ASP A 798 -42.40 -2.41 -4.12
N ASP A 799 -42.30 -2.42 -5.45
CA ASP A 799 -41.04 -2.39 -6.20
C ASP A 799 -40.07 -1.29 -5.74
N HIS A 800 -40.54 -0.17 -5.17
CA HIS A 800 -39.70 0.96 -4.77
C HIS A 800 -39.86 1.33 -3.29
N THR A 801 -40.43 0.45 -2.47
CA THR A 801 -40.67 0.72 -1.05
C THR A 801 -40.28 -0.48 -0.20
N LEU A 802 -39.25 -0.28 0.62
CA LEU A 802 -38.73 -1.29 1.55
C LEU A 802 -38.93 -0.82 2.99
N GLN A 803 -39.62 -1.63 3.80
CA GLN A 803 -39.67 -1.46 5.24
C GLN A 803 -38.60 -2.34 5.91
N VAL A 804 -37.84 -1.75 6.82
CA VAL A 804 -36.80 -2.39 7.63
C VAL A 804 -37.12 -2.22 9.11
N THR A 805 -37.18 -3.34 9.83
CA THR A 805 -37.43 -3.39 11.28
C THR A 805 -36.18 -3.82 12.02
N LEU A 806 -35.75 -3.01 12.99
CA LEU A 806 -34.60 -3.28 13.85
C LEU A 806 -35.01 -4.06 15.11
N GLU A 807 -34.05 -4.76 15.73
CA GLU A 807 -34.26 -5.45 17.01
C GLU A 807 -34.49 -4.47 18.17
N GLN A 808 -33.89 -3.28 18.09
CA GLN A 808 -34.01 -2.18 19.04
C GLN A 808 -33.68 -0.84 18.36
N PRO A 809 -33.95 0.31 18.98
CA PRO A 809 -33.57 1.62 18.43
C PRO A 809 -32.05 1.75 18.31
N VAL A 810 -31.55 2.10 17.12
CA VAL A 810 -30.11 2.28 16.84
C VAL A 810 -29.90 3.65 16.16
N PRO A 811 -29.51 4.71 16.90
CA PRO A 811 -29.45 6.09 16.38
C PRO A 811 -28.50 6.30 15.18
N TYR A 812 -27.53 5.42 15.01
CA TYR A 812 -26.51 5.46 13.96
C TYR A 812 -26.74 4.42 12.84
N PHE A 813 -27.91 3.75 12.80
CA PHE A 813 -28.22 2.69 11.84
C PHE A 813 -27.96 3.09 10.38
N LEU A 814 -28.42 4.29 9.98
CA LEU A 814 -28.22 4.78 8.61
C LEU A 814 -26.74 4.97 8.26
N LEU A 815 -25.89 5.28 9.24
CA LEU A 815 -24.46 5.42 9.00
C LEU A 815 -23.82 4.06 8.69
N LYS A 816 -24.30 2.96 9.30
CA LYS A 816 -23.82 1.60 8.99
C LYS A 816 -24.10 1.20 7.54
N LEU A 817 -25.19 1.72 6.96
CA LEU A 817 -25.59 1.44 5.58
C LEU A 817 -24.71 2.12 4.51
N THR A 818 -23.75 2.97 4.92
CA THR A 818 -22.76 3.53 3.98
C THR A 818 -21.61 2.58 3.70
N TYR A 819 -21.48 1.47 4.45
CA TYR A 819 -20.42 0.48 4.26
C TYR A 819 -20.78 -0.55 3.16
N PRO A 820 -19.81 -1.10 2.40
CA PRO A 820 -20.07 -2.00 1.27
C PRO A 820 -21.00 -3.20 1.52
N THR A 821 -21.00 -3.76 2.73
CA THR A 821 -21.93 -4.86 3.10
C THR A 821 -23.41 -4.49 2.91
N GLY A 822 -23.74 -3.20 2.98
CA GLY A 822 -25.08 -2.67 2.74
C GLY A 822 -25.41 -2.38 1.27
N PHE A 823 -24.46 -2.53 0.34
CA PHE A 823 -24.63 -2.16 -1.07
C PHE A 823 -25.47 -3.15 -1.85
N VAL A 824 -26.09 -2.65 -2.93
CA VAL A 824 -27.01 -3.42 -3.76
C VAL A 824 -26.27 -4.05 -4.94
N VAL A 825 -26.42 -5.36 -5.11
CA VAL A 825 -25.82 -6.15 -6.20
C VAL A 825 -26.88 -6.77 -7.11
N ASP A 826 -26.56 -6.98 -8.39
CA ASP A 826 -27.44 -7.67 -9.34
C ASP A 826 -27.40 -9.19 -9.11
N ASN A 827 -28.54 -9.76 -8.66
CA ASN A 827 -28.66 -11.20 -8.47
C ASN A 827 -28.35 -12.01 -9.72
N GLN A 828 -28.76 -11.55 -10.91
CA GLN A 828 -28.53 -12.26 -12.17
C GLN A 828 -27.06 -12.30 -12.57
N ASN A 829 -26.26 -11.35 -12.09
CA ASN A 829 -24.82 -11.33 -12.31
C ASN A 829 -24.10 -12.21 -11.30
N VAL A 830 -24.43 -12.07 -10.01
CA VAL A 830 -23.83 -12.83 -8.91
C VAL A 830 -24.09 -14.33 -9.04
N GLU A 831 -25.31 -14.74 -9.42
CA GLU A 831 -25.70 -16.15 -9.56
C GLU A 831 -25.01 -16.88 -10.73
N GLN A 832 -24.28 -16.17 -11.60
CA GLN A 832 -23.45 -16.79 -12.63
C GLN A 832 -22.24 -17.54 -12.02
N GLY A 833 -21.84 -17.17 -10.79
CA GLY A 833 -20.72 -17.77 -10.08
C GLY A 833 -19.34 -17.41 -10.65
N GLY A 834 -18.30 -18.02 -10.10
CA GLY A 834 -16.91 -17.72 -10.46
C GLY A 834 -16.52 -16.28 -10.09
N ASP A 835 -15.65 -15.67 -10.90
CA ASP A 835 -15.16 -14.30 -10.69
C ASP A 835 -16.13 -13.25 -11.24
N TRP A 836 -17.41 -13.33 -10.86
CA TRP A 836 -18.46 -12.41 -11.31
C TRP A 836 -18.08 -10.93 -11.06
N TYR A 837 -17.31 -10.67 -9.98
CA TYR A 837 -16.78 -9.36 -9.61
C TYR A 837 -15.75 -8.79 -10.61
N ARG A 838 -15.22 -9.59 -11.54
CA ARG A 838 -14.38 -9.13 -12.66
C ARG A 838 -15.21 -8.59 -13.84
N ALA A 839 -16.52 -8.82 -13.84
CA ALA A 839 -17.48 -8.24 -14.77
C ALA A 839 -18.78 -7.86 -14.03
N PRO A 840 -18.70 -6.96 -13.04
CA PRO A 840 -19.81 -6.63 -12.16
C PRO A 840 -20.88 -5.82 -12.91
N ASN A 841 -22.14 -6.12 -12.64
CA ASN A 841 -23.28 -5.28 -13.02
C ASN A 841 -23.77 -4.52 -11.78
N GLY A 842 -23.20 -3.34 -11.54
CA GLY A 842 -23.48 -2.54 -10.36
C GLY A 842 -24.49 -1.41 -10.60
N THR A 843 -24.59 -0.52 -9.61
CA THR A 843 -25.54 0.61 -9.55
C THR A 843 -24.84 1.96 -9.35
N GLY A 844 -23.51 1.95 -9.22
CA GLY A 844 -22.69 3.11 -8.92
C GLY A 844 -22.43 4.03 -10.13
N PRO A 845 -21.76 5.16 -9.90
CA PRO A 845 -21.51 6.20 -10.90
C PRO A 845 -20.58 5.77 -12.05
N TYR A 846 -19.81 4.71 -11.87
CA TYR A 846 -18.91 4.14 -12.87
C TYR A 846 -19.16 2.63 -13.03
N ARG A 847 -18.89 2.11 -14.22
CA ARG A 847 -18.89 0.68 -14.51
C ARG A 847 -17.47 0.20 -14.74
N LEU A 848 -17.16 -1.02 -14.31
CA LEU A 848 -15.89 -1.66 -14.65
C LEU A 848 -15.89 -2.01 -16.15
N SER A 849 -14.98 -1.40 -16.92
CA SER A 849 -14.84 -1.63 -18.36
C SER A 849 -13.76 -2.67 -18.67
N ARG A 850 -12.62 -2.59 -17.98
CA ARG A 850 -11.51 -3.53 -18.17
C ARG A 850 -10.74 -3.74 -16.87
N TRP A 851 -10.33 -4.98 -16.62
CA TRP A 851 -9.39 -5.35 -15.57
C TRP A 851 -8.30 -6.23 -16.19
N THR A 852 -7.08 -5.72 -16.27
CA THR A 852 -5.91 -6.49 -16.69
C THR A 852 -5.01 -6.71 -15.47
N SER A 853 -4.97 -7.94 -14.97
CA SER A 853 -4.25 -8.27 -13.75
C SER A 853 -2.79 -7.84 -13.79
N ARG A 854 -2.33 -7.32 -12.65
CA ARG A 854 -0.98 -6.76 -12.43
C ARG A 854 -0.58 -5.64 -13.42
N LYS A 855 -1.55 -5.03 -14.11
CA LYS A 855 -1.31 -3.94 -15.07
C LYS A 855 -2.20 -2.72 -14.83
N GLU A 856 -3.52 -2.86 -14.95
CA GLU A 856 -4.44 -1.73 -14.88
C GLU A 856 -5.91 -2.14 -14.68
N ILE A 857 -6.71 -1.22 -14.13
CA ILE A 857 -8.17 -1.30 -14.04
C ILE A 857 -8.77 -0.03 -14.63
N LEU A 858 -9.69 -0.17 -15.58
CA LEU A 858 -10.37 0.94 -16.25
C LEU A 858 -11.86 0.93 -15.89
N TYR A 859 -12.32 2.05 -15.35
CA TYR A 859 -13.72 2.34 -15.10
C TYR A 859 -14.23 3.40 -16.06
N GLU A 860 -15.46 3.26 -16.52
CA GLU A 860 -16.13 4.23 -17.38
C GLU A 860 -17.32 4.82 -16.66
N ARG A 861 -17.57 6.12 -16.85
CA ARG A 861 -18.75 6.77 -16.28
C ARG A 861 -20.02 6.08 -16.79
N PHE A 862 -20.93 5.82 -15.86
CA PHE A 862 -22.26 5.34 -16.20
C PHE A 862 -23.18 6.53 -16.48
N ASP A 863 -23.43 6.80 -17.76
CA ASP A 863 -24.18 7.96 -18.22
C ASP A 863 -25.65 8.01 -17.77
N ALA A 864 -26.21 6.88 -17.33
CA ALA A 864 -27.58 6.73 -16.81
C ALA A 864 -27.62 6.54 -15.27
N TYR A 865 -26.55 6.94 -14.57
CA TYR A 865 -26.53 6.98 -13.11
C TYR A 865 -27.68 7.85 -12.57
N HIS A 866 -28.34 7.41 -11.50
CA HIS A 866 -29.51 8.08 -10.91
C HIS A 866 -29.17 9.40 -10.22
N GLY A 867 -27.94 9.52 -9.70
CA GLY A 867 -27.45 10.74 -9.07
C GLY A 867 -26.91 11.77 -10.07
N GLU A 868 -26.19 12.78 -9.53
CA GLU A 868 -25.49 13.73 -10.39
C GLU A 868 -24.40 13.00 -11.21
N LYS A 869 -24.45 13.21 -12.52
CA LYS A 869 -23.53 12.58 -13.47
C LYS A 869 -22.10 13.08 -13.24
N PRO A 870 -21.11 12.18 -13.00
CA PRO A 870 -19.73 12.58 -12.82
C PRO A 870 -19.18 13.39 -14.00
N ALA A 871 -18.35 14.39 -13.73
CA ALA A 871 -17.70 15.17 -14.78
C ALA A 871 -16.63 14.35 -15.51
N ILE A 872 -15.82 13.59 -14.76
CA ILE A 872 -14.83 12.65 -15.26
C ILE A 872 -15.52 11.53 -16.05
N LYS A 873 -15.02 11.22 -17.25
CA LYS A 873 -15.62 10.19 -18.12
C LYS A 873 -15.05 8.80 -17.88
N ALA A 874 -13.81 8.70 -17.42
CA ALA A 874 -13.18 7.43 -17.10
C ALA A 874 -12.16 7.59 -15.97
N ILE A 875 -11.93 6.50 -15.25
CA ILE A 875 -10.90 6.38 -14.22
C ILE A 875 -9.99 5.23 -14.61
N LEU A 876 -8.70 5.49 -14.74
CA LEU A 876 -7.67 4.49 -14.98
C LEU A 876 -6.85 4.32 -13.70
N ILE A 877 -6.90 3.13 -13.11
CA ILE A 877 -6.01 2.73 -12.03
C ILE A 877 -4.83 1.99 -12.66
N VAL A 878 -3.64 2.57 -12.55
CA VAL A 878 -2.40 1.92 -12.99
C VAL A 878 -1.81 1.11 -11.84
N MET A 879 -1.44 -0.13 -12.13
CA MET A 879 -0.70 -0.97 -11.19
C MET A 879 0.77 -0.72 -11.41
N TYR A 880 1.41 -0.12 -10.41
CA TYR A 880 2.82 0.25 -10.45
C TYR A 880 3.51 -0.30 -9.21
N GLN A 881 4.66 -0.91 -9.44
CA GLN A 881 5.45 -1.58 -8.39
C GLN A 881 6.42 -0.62 -7.68
N GLY A 882 6.70 0.56 -8.27
CA GLY A 882 7.38 1.64 -7.56
C GLY A 882 6.40 2.49 -6.75
N THR A 883 6.84 3.67 -6.27
CA THR A 883 5.96 4.51 -5.43
C THR A 883 4.98 5.31 -6.28
N GLY A 884 3.77 5.54 -5.77
CA GLY A 884 2.81 6.44 -6.42
C GLY A 884 3.36 7.87 -6.58
N LEU A 885 4.28 8.27 -5.69
CA LEU A 885 4.94 9.58 -5.72
C LEU A 885 5.76 9.76 -7.00
N GLN A 886 6.51 8.73 -7.42
CA GLN A 886 7.29 8.75 -8.66
C GLN A 886 6.39 8.95 -9.88
N LEU A 887 5.28 8.21 -9.96
CA LEU A 887 4.30 8.41 -11.04
C LEU A 887 3.76 9.84 -11.05
N TYR A 888 3.58 10.44 -9.88
CA TYR A 888 3.03 11.78 -9.77
C TYR A 888 4.03 12.84 -10.24
N GLU A 889 5.30 12.70 -9.87
CA GLU A 889 6.39 13.56 -10.35
C GLU A 889 6.55 13.47 -11.87
N LEU A 890 6.41 12.27 -12.43
CA LEU A 890 6.42 12.03 -13.88
C LEU A 890 5.13 12.47 -14.60
N GLY A 891 4.11 12.93 -13.87
CA GLY A 891 2.82 13.33 -14.42
C GLY A 891 1.94 12.18 -14.92
N ALA A 892 2.28 10.94 -14.56
CA ALA A 892 1.58 9.72 -14.95
C ALA A 892 0.35 9.41 -14.07
N THR A 893 0.24 10.00 -12.87
CA THR A 893 -0.96 9.97 -12.02
C THR A 893 -1.38 11.38 -11.60
N ASP A 894 -2.67 11.55 -11.33
CA ASP A 894 -3.28 12.83 -10.92
C ASP A 894 -3.19 13.08 -9.42
N MET A 895 -2.97 12.02 -8.65
CA MET A 895 -2.89 12.06 -7.20
C MET A 895 -1.87 11.02 -6.70
N ALA A 896 -1.19 11.32 -5.60
CA ALA A 896 -0.32 10.38 -4.90
C ALA A 896 -0.27 10.65 -3.40
N GLY A 897 -0.28 9.59 -2.60
CA GLY A 897 -0.01 9.68 -1.17
C GLY A 897 1.46 10.04 -0.89
N VAL A 898 1.69 10.82 0.16
CA VAL A 898 3.02 11.21 0.63
C VAL A 898 3.33 10.45 1.92
N ALA A 899 4.43 9.70 1.93
CA ALA A 899 4.92 9.02 3.12
C ALA A 899 5.46 10.04 4.14
N TYR A 900 5.49 9.68 5.42
CA TYR A 900 5.99 10.59 6.46
C TYR A 900 7.45 11.00 6.24
N SER A 901 8.29 10.10 5.71
CA SER A 901 9.69 10.37 5.37
C SER A 901 9.86 11.42 4.26
N ASP A 902 8.87 11.61 3.39
CA ASP A 902 8.92 12.59 2.30
C ASP A 902 8.19 13.89 2.65
N LEU A 903 7.50 13.93 3.79
CA LEU A 903 6.70 15.08 4.19
C LEU A 903 7.55 16.35 4.39
N ILE A 904 8.79 16.19 4.88
CA ILE A 904 9.71 17.31 5.09
C ILE A 904 10.01 18.09 3.80
N ARG A 905 9.99 17.41 2.65
CA ARG A 905 10.19 18.00 1.31
C ARG A 905 8.95 18.75 0.84
N PHE A 906 7.77 18.14 0.86
CA PHE A 906 6.55 18.79 0.34
C PHE A 906 5.97 19.86 1.29
N THR A 907 6.42 19.91 2.54
CA THR A 907 6.13 21.02 3.45
C THR A 907 7.13 22.18 3.32
N ASP A 908 8.20 22.02 2.53
CA ASP A 908 9.15 23.08 2.24
C ASP A 908 8.61 24.02 1.14
N PRO A 909 8.50 25.34 1.37
CA PRO A 909 7.97 26.28 0.37
C PRO A 909 8.81 26.41 -0.90
N SER A 910 10.06 25.92 -0.90
CA SER A 910 10.94 25.91 -2.09
C SER A 910 10.66 24.74 -3.04
N ASP A 911 9.97 23.69 -2.58
CA ASP A 911 9.60 22.58 -3.45
C ASP A 911 8.47 23.02 -4.40
N PRO A 912 8.60 22.82 -5.72
CA PRO A 912 7.58 23.23 -6.69
C PRO A 912 6.18 22.63 -6.44
N MET A 913 6.12 21.50 -5.74
CA MET A 913 4.89 20.76 -5.46
C MET A 913 4.34 21.06 -4.06
N HIS A 914 4.94 21.99 -3.30
CA HIS A 914 4.46 22.43 -1.98
C HIS A 914 2.97 22.80 -1.99
N ASN A 915 2.56 23.56 -3.00
CA ASN A 915 1.17 24.03 -3.15
C ASN A 915 0.21 22.93 -3.67
N GLU A 916 0.73 21.77 -4.07
CA GLU A 916 -0.04 20.60 -4.48
C GLU A 916 -0.35 19.68 -3.29
N LEU A 917 0.32 19.86 -2.15
CA LEU A 917 0.14 19.07 -0.95
C LEU A 917 -1.18 19.42 -0.25
N GLN A 918 -2.04 18.41 -0.13
CA GLN A 918 -3.24 18.42 0.70
C GLN A 918 -2.99 17.58 1.95
N SER A 919 -3.47 18.05 3.10
CA SER A 919 -3.44 17.28 4.34
C SER A 919 -4.84 17.19 4.94
N SER A 920 -5.17 16.03 5.51
CA SER A 920 -6.40 15.82 6.27
C SER A 920 -6.14 14.99 7.51
N LEU A 921 -7.00 15.15 8.50
CA LEU A 921 -7.11 14.12 9.54
C LEU A 921 -7.69 12.87 8.92
N ASN A 922 -7.30 11.72 9.45
CA ASN A 922 -7.94 10.47 9.18
C ASN A 922 -8.48 9.93 10.51
N MET A 923 -9.72 9.47 10.55
CA MET A 923 -10.30 8.86 11.75
C MET A 923 -9.77 7.44 11.92
N CYS A 924 -8.45 7.29 11.99
CA CYS A 924 -7.79 6.02 12.24
C CYS A 924 -6.92 6.08 13.48
N THR A 925 -6.93 4.98 14.23
CA THR A 925 -6.02 4.75 15.36
C THR A 925 -5.19 3.50 15.07
N ARG A 926 -3.87 3.60 15.16
CA ARG A 926 -2.94 2.47 15.14
C ARG A 926 -2.68 1.99 16.57
N TYR A 927 -2.75 0.68 16.78
CA TYR A 927 -2.58 0.09 18.11
C TYR A 927 -1.99 -1.32 18.06
N VAL A 928 -1.41 -1.73 19.17
CA VAL A 928 -1.00 -3.13 19.38
C VAL A 928 -1.97 -3.78 20.34
N THR A 929 -2.72 -4.77 19.85
CA THR A 929 -3.63 -5.57 20.67
C THR A 929 -2.85 -6.60 21.47
N MET A 930 -3.26 -6.78 22.73
CA MET A 930 -2.75 -7.80 23.64
C MET A 930 -3.85 -8.83 23.88
N ASP A 931 -3.63 -10.08 23.47
CA ASP A 931 -4.58 -11.16 23.77
C ASP A 931 -4.54 -11.46 25.28
N VAL A 932 -5.60 -11.06 25.99
CA VAL A 932 -5.64 -11.13 27.45
C VAL A 932 -5.79 -12.56 27.97
N ASN A 933 -6.06 -13.54 27.10
CA ASN A 933 -6.10 -14.95 27.48
C ASN A 933 -4.72 -15.62 27.40
N GLN A 934 -3.73 -14.96 26.78
CA GLN A 934 -2.39 -15.51 26.64
C GLN A 934 -1.40 -14.91 27.65
N PRO A 935 -0.67 -15.74 28.40
CA PRO A 935 0.47 -15.28 29.20
C PRO A 935 1.49 -14.50 28.36
N PRO A 936 1.99 -13.32 28.82
CA PRO A 936 1.79 -12.74 30.15
C PRO A 936 0.71 -11.65 30.25
N PHE A 937 -0.08 -11.43 29.19
CA PHE A 937 -1.05 -10.34 29.11
C PHE A 937 -2.39 -10.64 29.82
N ASP A 938 -2.53 -11.85 30.34
CA ASP A 938 -3.54 -12.25 31.32
C ASP A 938 -3.34 -11.59 32.72
N ASP A 939 -2.37 -10.68 32.89
CA ASP A 939 -2.23 -9.77 34.02
C ASP A 939 -2.27 -8.30 33.56
N THR A 940 -3.26 -7.54 34.03
CA THR A 940 -3.43 -6.11 33.73
C THR A 940 -2.18 -5.28 34.05
N LYS A 941 -1.40 -5.63 35.07
CA LYS A 941 -0.16 -4.90 35.39
C LYS A 941 0.90 -5.04 34.31
N VAL A 942 0.97 -6.20 33.64
CA VAL A 942 1.87 -6.41 32.50
C VAL A 942 1.41 -5.55 31.34
N ARG A 943 0.11 -5.58 31.02
CA ARG A 943 -0.45 -4.77 29.95
C ARG A 943 -0.23 -3.27 30.14
N GLN A 944 -0.49 -2.76 31.35
CA GLN A 944 -0.20 -1.38 31.72
C GLN A 944 1.29 -1.06 31.62
N ALA A 945 2.18 -1.99 32.00
CA ALA A 945 3.63 -1.79 31.85
C ALA A 945 4.05 -1.67 30.37
N PHE A 946 3.49 -2.49 29.48
CA PHE A 946 3.72 -2.40 28.04
C PHE A 946 3.20 -1.07 27.47
N ALA A 947 2.01 -0.62 27.86
CA ALA A 947 1.46 0.65 27.40
C ALA A 947 2.27 1.87 27.88
N MET A 948 2.70 1.87 29.16
CA MET A 948 3.43 2.97 29.79
C MET A 948 4.92 3.03 29.42
N SER A 949 5.44 2.04 28.68
CA SER A 949 6.84 1.97 28.26
C SER A 949 7.07 2.40 26.81
N VAL A 950 6.02 2.81 26.09
CA VAL A 950 6.12 3.38 24.74
C VAL A 950 6.06 4.91 24.82
N ASP A 951 7.13 5.58 24.38
CA ASP A 951 7.17 7.04 24.28
C ASP A 951 6.55 7.48 22.93
N LYS A 952 5.23 7.63 22.92
CA LYS A 952 4.46 7.99 21.73
C LYS A 952 4.82 9.36 21.15
N GLU A 953 5.23 10.29 22.02
CA GLU A 953 5.64 11.63 21.60
C GLU A 953 7.02 11.58 20.93
N ARG A 954 7.97 10.80 21.48
CA ARG A 954 9.24 10.52 20.80
C ARG A 954 8.99 9.83 19.47
N TYR A 955 8.12 8.83 19.42
CA TYR A 955 7.75 8.16 18.17
C TYR A 955 7.28 9.18 17.11
N VAL A 956 6.31 10.04 17.44
CA VAL A 956 5.77 11.02 16.48
C VAL A 956 6.84 11.99 15.99
N ARG A 957 7.73 12.44 16.88
CA ARG A 957 8.81 13.37 16.51
C ARG A 957 9.89 12.72 15.66
N VAL A 958 10.29 11.49 15.95
CA VAL A 958 11.48 10.86 15.34
C VAL A 958 11.10 10.02 14.12
N ILE A 959 10.01 9.25 14.17
CA ILE A 959 9.63 8.31 13.10
C ILE A 959 8.69 8.94 12.08
N THR A 960 7.75 9.79 12.53
CA THR A 960 6.76 10.41 11.61
C THR A 960 7.06 11.86 11.30
N GLU A 961 8.07 12.45 11.94
CA GLU A 961 8.43 13.87 11.80
C GLU A 961 7.23 14.83 11.98
N GLY A 962 6.34 14.54 12.93
CA GLY A 962 5.09 15.30 13.15
C GLY A 962 3.94 14.94 12.20
N GLY A 963 4.16 13.97 11.31
CA GLY A 963 3.20 13.41 10.36
C GLY A 963 1.99 12.75 11.02
N ALA A 964 2.13 12.18 12.22
CA ALA A 964 1.03 11.58 12.99
C ALA A 964 0.69 12.36 14.27
N ILE A 965 -0.29 11.88 15.03
CA ILE A 965 -0.69 12.43 16.35
C ILE A 965 -0.51 11.35 17.40
N ALA A 966 0.12 11.65 18.54
CA ALA A 966 0.27 10.69 19.62
C ALA A 966 -1.11 10.29 20.20
N ALA A 967 -1.41 8.99 20.21
CA ALA A 967 -2.70 8.52 20.70
C ALA A 967 -2.76 8.49 22.22
N LYS A 968 -3.79 9.13 22.78
CA LYS A 968 -4.06 9.09 24.23
C LYS A 968 -5.13 8.06 24.59
N GLY A 969 -5.86 7.56 23.60
CA GLY A 969 -6.94 6.60 23.75
C GLY A 969 -7.30 5.97 22.42
N LEU A 970 -8.50 5.41 22.39
CA LEU A 970 -9.09 4.70 21.27
C LEU A 970 -9.56 5.66 20.17
N TYR A 971 -10.23 6.73 20.56
CA TYR A 971 -10.92 7.61 19.61
C TYR A 971 -9.94 8.60 18.95
N PRO A 972 -9.86 8.64 17.60
CA PRO A 972 -9.03 9.60 16.90
C PRO A 972 -9.67 10.99 16.84
N PRO A 973 -8.86 12.05 16.61
CA PRO A 973 -9.37 13.38 16.29
C PRO A 973 -10.40 13.36 15.15
N ALA A 974 -11.29 14.34 15.15
CA ALA A 974 -12.49 14.45 14.30
C ALA A 974 -13.64 13.47 14.58
N LEU A 975 -13.41 12.32 15.22
CA LEU A 975 -14.48 11.41 15.65
C LEU A 975 -15.29 12.06 16.80
N PRO A 976 -16.64 12.03 16.76
CA PRO A 976 -17.44 12.37 17.93
C PRO A 976 -16.99 11.55 19.15
N GLY A 977 -17.03 12.12 20.35
CA GLY A 977 -16.55 11.45 21.57
C GLY A 977 -15.05 11.62 21.85
N TYR A 978 -14.24 12.09 20.90
CA TYR A 978 -12.83 12.40 21.15
C TYR A 978 -12.65 13.48 22.24
N ASP A 979 -11.90 13.15 23.31
CA ASP A 979 -11.51 14.09 24.36
C ASP A 979 -10.02 14.46 24.26
N LYS A 980 -9.74 15.67 23.74
CA LYS A 980 -8.37 16.23 23.68
C LYS A 980 -7.65 16.32 25.04
N ASN A 981 -8.42 16.37 26.13
CA ASN A 981 -7.90 16.48 27.50
C ASN A 981 -7.71 15.12 28.18
N SER A 982 -8.08 14.01 27.52
CA SER A 982 -7.76 12.68 28.00
C SER A 982 -6.26 12.58 28.24
N LYS A 983 -5.87 11.95 29.35
CA LYS A 983 -4.45 11.73 29.70
C LYS A 983 -3.96 10.37 29.25
N GLY A 984 -4.88 9.41 29.11
CA GLY A 984 -4.56 8.00 28.92
C GLY A 984 -3.55 7.45 29.93
N LEU A 985 -2.83 6.41 29.51
CA LEU A 985 -1.65 5.90 30.21
C LEU A 985 -0.41 6.64 29.72
N GLU A 986 0.06 7.60 30.52
CA GLU A 986 1.24 8.42 30.22
C GLU A 986 2.53 7.57 30.23
N PHE A 987 3.48 7.93 29.37
CA PHE A 987 4.81 7.33 29.32
C PHE A 987 5.53 7.49 30.67
N ASN A 988 5.83 6.37 31.33
CA ASN A 988 6.52 6.32 32.61
C ASN A 988 7.22 4.96 32.77
N PRO A 989 8.46 4.81 32.26
CA PRO A 989 9.17 3.53 32.25
C PRO A 989 9.59 3.07 33.66
N GLU A 990 9.70 3.98 34.64
CA GLU A 990 9.96 3.61 36.04
C GLU A 990 8.76 2.91 36.67
N LYS A 991 7.56 3.49 36.51
CA LYS A 991 6.31 2.88 36.99
C LYS A 991 5.99 1.60 36.21
N ALA A 992 6.28 1.54 34.91
CA ALA A 992 6.12 0.33 34.11
C ALA A 992 6.95 -0.84 34.67
N ARG A 993 8.24 -0.61 34.98
CA ARG A 993 9.10 -1.62 35.62
C ARG A 993 8.60 -2.03 37.01
N LEU A 994 8.04 -1.10 37.79
CA LEU A 994 7.43 -1.42 39.07
C LEU A 994 6.19 -2.32 38.90
N LEU A 995 5.30 -2.00 37.96
CA LEU A 995 4.11 -2.81 37.66
C LEU A 995 4.49 -4.21 37.21
N LEU A 996 5.48 -4.34 36.33
CA LEU A 996 5.98 -5.64 35.88
C LEU A 996 6.54 -6.47 37.05
N LYS A 997 7.28 -5.84 37.98
CA LYS A 997 7.78 -6.50 39.19
C LYS A 997 6.68 -6.94 40.16
N GLU A 998 5.59 -6.17 40.24
CA GLU A 998 4.43 -6.49 41.08
C GLU A 998 3.41 -7.42 40.42
N SER A 999 3.56 -7.70 39.13
CA SER A 999 2.72 -8.63 38.39
C SER A 999 2.93 -10.07 38.87
N LYS A 1000 2.03 -10.96 38.45
CA LYS A 1000 2.18 -12.41 38.67
C LYS A 1000 3.43 -13.00 38.01
N TYR A 1001 4.01 -12.30 37.02
CA TYR A 1001 5.24 -12.68 36.33
C TYR A 1001 6.51 -12.06 36.92
N GLY A 1002 6.42 -11.08 37.82
CA GLY A 1002 7.58 -10.34 38.33
C GLY A 1002 8.60 -11.13 39.15
N LYS A 1003 8.34 -12.42 39.40
CA LYS A 1003 9.23 -13.36 40.12
C LYS A 1003 9.73 -14.53 39.27
N GLY A 1004 9.30 -14.64 38.01
CA GLY A 1004 9.68 -15.71 37.07
C GLY A 1004 10.22 -15.13 35.77
N GLU A 1005 10.61 -16.00 34.85
CA GLU A 1005 10.91 -15.60 33.47
C GLU A 1005 9.59 -15.42 32.72
N LEU A 1006 9.48 -14.35 31.92
CA LEU A 1006 8.36 -14.17 31.01
C LEU A 1006 8.41 -15.26 29.93
N PRO A 1007 7.25 -15.73 29.43
CA PRO A 1007 7.24 -16.56 28.24
C PRO A 1007 7.79 -15.77 27.05
N GLU A 1008 8.18 -16.48 26.00
CA GLU A 1008 8.44 -15.87 24.71
C GLU A 1008 7.19 -15.14 24.21
N ILE A 1009 7.36 -13.91 23.71
CA ILE A 1009 6.28 -13.06 23.24
C ILE A 1009 6.44 -12.88 21.74
N LEU A 1010 5.44 -13.35 20.99
CA LEU A 1010 5.32 -13.19 19.55
C LEU A 1010 4.46 -11.96 19.23
N PHE A 1011 4.89 -11.18 18.25
CA PHE A 1011 4.17 -10.03 17.72
C PHE A 1011 3.81 -10.25 16.25
N SER A 1012 2.54 -10.54 15.99
CA SER A 1012 2.01 -10.88 14.67
C SER A 1012 1.72 -9.64 13.82
N LEU A 1013 2.26 -9.60 12.59
CA LEU A 1013 2.12 -8.48 11.64
C LEU A 1013 1.63 -8.98 10.26
N PRO A 1014 0.88 -8.16 9.50
CA PRO A 1014 0.57 -8.41 8.09
C PRO A 1014 1.75 -7.96 7.21
N ASN A 1015 2.77 -8.80 7.05
CA ASN A 1015 3.95 -8.51 6.24
C ASN A 1015 4.54 -9.80 5.65
N TYR A 1016 5.40 -9.67 4.65
CA TYR A 1016 6.06 -10.81 4.01
C TYR A 1016 7.45 -11.09 4.59
N GLY A 1017 7.85 -12.36 4.57
CA GLY A 1017 9.21 -12.79 4.85
C GLY A 1017 9.76 -12.23 6.16
N SER A 1018 10.96 -11.64 6.12
CA SER A 1018 11.62 -11.05 7.29
C SER A 1018 11.50 -9.53 7.39
N TYR A 1019 10.61 -8.90 6.61
CA TYR A 1019 10.48 -7.44 6.60
C TYR A 1019 9.89 -6.92 7.91
N VAL A 1020 10.47 -5.85 8.49
CA VAL A 1020 9.92 -5.17 9.65
C VAL A 1020 10.00 -3.67 9.43
N SER A 1021 8.86 -3.00 9.48
CA SER A 1021 8.82 -1.54 9.38
C SER A 1021 9.56 -0.87 10.56
N GLU A 1022 10.10 0.32 10.34
CA GLU A 1022 10.65 1.18 11.40
C GLU A 1022 9.65 1.43 12.52
N SER A 1023 8.39 1.56 12.14
CA SER A 1023 7.28 1.78 13.05
C SER A 1023 7.18 0.65 14.08
N VAL A 1024 7.23 -0.62 13.65
CA VAL A 1024 7.25 -1.76 14.58
C VAL A 1024 8.59 -1.88 15.30
N SER A 1025 9.69 -1.71 14.58
CA SER A 1025 11.05 -1.83 15.14
C SER A 1025 11.27 -0.85 16.30
N SER A 1026 10.74 0.37 16.20
CA SER A 1026 10.82 1.39 17.26
C SER A 1026 10.11 0.98 18.54
N ILE A 1027 8.92 0.36 18.45
CA ILE A 1027 8.16 -0.08 19.63
C ILE A 1027 8.83 -1.27 20.29
N VAL A 1028 9.29 -2.24 19.49
CA VAL A 1028 10.03 -3.39 20.01
C VAL A 1028 11.30 -2.92 20.73
N GLN A 1029 12.04 -1.97 20.15
CA GLN A 1029 13.19 -1.36 20.81
C GLN A 1029 12.80 -0.65 22.11
N MET A 1030 11.72 0.14 22.14
CA MET A 1030 11.28 0.81 23.36
C MET A 1030 10.91 -0.18 24.47
N TRP A 1031 10.29 -1.31 24.16
CA TRP A 1031 10.02 -2.37 25.15
C TRP A 1031 11.30 -3.04 25.66
N GLU A 1032 12.26 -3.31 24.78
CA GLU A 1032 13.56 -3.84 25.19
C GLU A 1032 14.32 -2.85 26.08
N GLU A 1033 14.38 -1.56 25.71
CA GLU A 1033 15.05 -0.51 26.46
C GLU A 1033 14.41 -0.23 27.82
N ASN A 1034 13.08 -0.10 27.86
CA ASN A 1034 12.36 0.36 29.05
C ASN A 1034 11.98 -0.78 30.00
N LEU A 1035 11.77 -2.01 29.48
CA LEU A 1035 11.36 -3.17 30.28
C LEU A 1035 12.40 -4.29 30.31
N GLY A 1036 13.36 -4.33 29.38
CA GLY A 1036 14.30 -5.44 29.25
C GLY A 1036 13.67 -6.71 28.64
N ILE A 1037 12.57 -6.55 27.88
CA ILE A 1037 11.81 -7.66 27.28
C ILE A 1037 12.13 -7.77 25.80
N LYS A 1038 12.46 -8.98 25.34
CA LYS A 1038 12.65 -9.28 23.93
C LYS A 1038 11.34 -9.77 23.31
N ILE A 1039 11.01 -9.21 22.16
CA ILE A 1039 9.85 -9.60 21.35
C ILE A 1039 10.36 -10.30 20.11
N ILE A 1040 9.67 -11.34 19.65
CA ILE A 1040 9.91 -11.95 18.34
C ILE A 1040 8.81 -11.47 17.41
N VAL A 1041 9.19 -10.88 16.28
CA VAL A 1041 8.25 -10.46 15.26
C VAL A 1041 7.86 -11.67 14.40
N GLN A 1042 6.56 -11.85 14.21
CA GLN A 1042 6.00 -12.89 13.37
C GLN A 1042 5.21 -12.28 12.22
N ASN A 1043 5.76 -12.34 11.03
CA ASN A 1043 5.10 -11.91 9.81
C ASN A 1043 4.14 -13.00 9.33
N ILE A 1044 2.94 -12.59 8.97
CA ILE A 1044 1.92 -13.42 8.34
C ILE A 1044 1.55 -12.72 7.05
N ASP A 1045 1.34 -13.51 6.00
CA ASP A 1045 0.96 -13.00 4.69
C ASP A 1045 -0.24 -12.02 4.80
N PRO A 1046 -0.12 -10.76 4.33
CA PRO A 1046 -1.19 -9.78 4.36
C PRO A 1046 -2.52 -10.29 3.78
N GLU A 1047 -2.50 -11.13 2.74
CA GLU A 1047 -3.73 -11.62 2.09
C GLU A 1047 -4.52 -12.59 2.98
N TYR A 1048 -3.85 -13.25 3.92
CA TYR A 1048 -4.40 -14.25 4.83
C TYR A 1048 -4.30 -13.83 6.31
N TYR A 1049 -3.87 -12.59 6.58
CA TYR A 1049 -3.64 -12.12 7.94
C TYR A 1049 -4.89 -12.20 8.80
N GLN A 1050 -6.01 -11.67 8.28
CA GLN A 1050 -7.28 -11.66 8.99
C GLN A 1050 -7.78 -13.08 9.26
N ASP A 1051 -7.73 -13.97 8.27
CA ASP A 1051 -8.09 -15.39 8.42
C ASP A 1051 -7.23 -16.08 9.51
N ALA A 1052 -5.94 -15.76 9.57
CA ALA A 1052 -5.06 -16.25 10.63
C ALA A 1052 -5.45 -15.71 12.02
N LEU A 1053 -5.88 -14.45 12.12
CA LEU A 1053 -6.39 -13.89 13.37
C LEU A 1053 -7.70 -14.57 13.80
N ASP A 1054 -8.64 -14.78 12.87
CA ASP A 1054 -9.92 -15.45 13.12
C ASP A 1054 -9.76 -16.88 13.64
N ASP A 1055 -8.79 -17.61 13.09
CA ASP A 1055 -8.49 -18.97 13.51
C ASP A 1055 -7.66 -19.04 14.82
N GLY A 1056 -7.31 -17.90 15.42
CA GLY A 1056 -6.45 -17.84 16.60
C GLY A 1056 -4.99 -18.20 16.32
N ARG A 1057 -4.55 -18.15 15.05
CA ARG A 1057 -3.19 -18.44 14.58
C ARG A 1057 -2.31 -17.19 14.62
N HIS A 1058 -2.22 -16.60 15.81
CA HIS A 1058 -1.46 -15.38 16.06
C HIS A 1058 -0.66 -15.46 17.37
N GLY A 1059 0.30 -14.55 17.50
CA GLY A 1059 1.08 -14.32 18.71
C GLY A 1059 0.28 -13.58 19.78
N GLN A 1060 0.91 -13.37 20.94
CA GLN A 1060 0.29 -12.69 22.06
C GLN A 1060 0.05 -11.19 21.81
N LEU A 1061 0.86 -10.60 20.92
CA LEU A 1061 0.71 -9.23 20.43
C LEU A 1061 0.25 -9.27 18.97
N ILE A 1062 -0.69 -8.40 18.61
CA ILE A 1062 -1.27 -8.32 17.26
C ILE A 1062 -1.20 -6.87 16.79
N SER A 1063 -0.67 -6.63 15.58
CA SER A 1063 -0.58 -5.29 15.01
C SER A 1063 -1.87 -4.94 14.30
N GLU A 1064 -2.56 -3.93 14.80
CA GLU A 1064 -3.85 -3.53 14.28
C GLU A 1064 -3.90 -2.02 13.99
N GLY A 1065 -4.87 -1.66 13.16
CA GLY A 1065 -5.32 -0.30 13.01
C GLY A 1065 -6.79 -0.31 12.67
N TRP A 1066 -7.54 0.61 13.25
CA TRP A 1066 -8.94 0.77 12.95
C TRP A 1066 -9.18 2.16 12.40
N CYS A 1067 -9.94 2.24 11.31
CA CYS A 1067 -10.40 3.47 10.71
C CYS A 1067 -11.92 3.51 10.84
N ALA A 1068 -12.48 4.69 11.08
CA ALA A 1068 -13.92 4.83 11.17
C ALA A 1068 -14.58 4.44 9.84
N ASP A 1069 -15.43 3.42 9.85
CA ASP A 1069 -16.28 3.06 8.72
C ASP A 1069 -17.46 4.03 8.59
N TYR A 1070 -17.89 4.52 9.75
CA TYR A 1070 -18.83 5.61 9.94
C TYR A 1070 -18.42 6.43 11.18
N PRO A 1071 -18.72 7.74 11.23
CA PRO A 1071 -18.18 8.64 12.25
C PRO A 1071 -18.94 8.53 13.59
N ASP A 1072 -18.86 7.37 14.24
CA ASP A 1072 -19.51 7.10 15.53
C ASP A 1072 -18.60 6.29 16.50
N PRO A 1073 -18.54 6.63 17.80
CA PRO A 1073 -17.77 5.87 18.80
C PRO A 1073 -18.09 4.38 18.90
N GLU A 1074 -19.32 3.98 18.55
CA GLU A 1074 -19.74 2.59 18.57
C GLU A 1074 -18.90 1.73 17.62
N ASN A 1075 -18.55 2.27 16.45
CA ASN A 1075 -17.72 1.60 15.45
C ASN A 1075 -16.32 1.24 16.00
N PHE A 1076 -15.90 1.87 17.09
CA PHE A 1076 -14.64 1.56 17.77
C PHE A 1076 -14.89 0.73 19.03
N ALA A 1077 -15.63 1.26 20.01
CA ALA A 1077 -15.68 0.65 21.34
C ALA A 1077 -16.49 -0.65 21.39
N ASP A 1078 -17.66 -0.69 20.76
CA ASP A 1078 -18.49 -1.90 20.71
C ASP A 1078 -17.84 -2.94 19.79
N VAL A 1079 -17.44 -2.54 18.57
CA VAL A 1079 -16.87 -3.46 17.59
C VAL A 1079 -15.58 -4.09 18.10
N LEU A 1080 -14.67 -3.32 18.73
CA LEU A 1080 -13.33 -3.82 19.08
C LEU A 1080 -13.21 -4.36 20.50
N PHE A 1081 -14.07 -3.96 21.45
CA PHE A 1081 -13.87 -4.27 22.87
C PHE A 1081 -15.10 -4.81 23.62
N HIS A 1082 -16.29 -4.88 23.01
CA HIS A 1082 -17.40 -5.60 23.60
C HIS A 1082 -17.08 -7.10 23.65
N SER A 1083 -17.35 -7.76 24.79
CA SER A 1083 -16.92 -9.17 24.99
C SER A 1083 -17.59 -10.18 24.05
N GLY A 1084 -18.76 -9.83 23.50
CA GLY A 1084 -19.50 -10.64 22.53
C GLY A 1084 -19.29 -10.25 21.07
N SER A 1085 -18.35 -9.35 20.76
CA SER A 1085 -18.02 -8.97 19.39
C SER A 1085 -17.03 -9.95 18.76
N ASP A 1086 -17.28 -10.37 17.52
CA ASP A 1086 -16.37 -11.24 16.76
C ASP A 1086 -15.05 -10.51 16.40
N MET A 1087 -15.07 -9.18 16.36
CA MET A 1087 -13.90 -8.33 16.07
C MET A 1087 -13.05 -8.00 17.32
N ASN A 1088 -13.43 -8.51 18.50
CA ASN A 1088 -12.64 -8.32 19.72
C ASN A 1088 -11.43 -9.25 19.76
N ARG A 1089 -10.38 -8.89 19.02
CA ARG A 1089 -9.12 -9.65 18.93
C ARG A 1089 -8.34 -9.73 20.24
N SER A 1090 -8.62 -8.83 21.18
CA SER A 1090 -7.98 -8.84 22.50
C SER A 1090 -8.52 -9.94 23.42
N ASN A 1091 -9.66 -10.55 23.07
CA ASN A 1091 -10.46 -11.41 23.95
C ASN A 1091 -10.80 -10.76 25.30
N TYR A 1092 -10.77 -9.42 25.36
CA TYR A 1092 -11.04 -8.68 26.58
C TYR A 1092 -12.51 -8.76 26.95
N ALA A 1093 -12.78 -9.03 28.23
CA ALA A 1093 -14.12 -9.09 28.76
C ALA A 1093 -14.20 -8.31 30.07
N ASN A 1094 -15.08 -7.31 30.10
CA ASN A 1094 -15.39 -6.54 31.29
C ASN A 1094 -16.90 -6.28 31.35
N PRO A 1095 -17.63 -6.91 32.30
CA PRO A 1095 -19.08 -6.77 32.37
C PRO A 1095 -19.59 -5.34 32.58
N GLU A 1096 -18.76 -4.46 33.19
CA GLU A 1096 -19.14 -3.06 33.35
C GLU A 1096 -18.97 -2.27 32.05
N LEU A 1097 -17.93 -2.60 31.26
CA LEU A 1097 -17.78 -2.06 29.92
C LEU A 1097 -18.94 -2.52 29.03
N ASP A 1098 -19.22 -3.82 29.00
CA ASP A 1098 -20.29 -4.39 28.17
C ASP A 1098 -21.63 -3.72 28.48
N ARG A 1099 -22.00 -3.62 29.77
CA ARG A 1099 -23.22 -2.92 30.20
C ARG A 1099 -23.27 -1.46 29.73
N LEU A 1100 -22.14 -0.75 29.83
CA LEU A 1100 -22.07 0.66 29.45
C LEU A 1100 -22.23 0.85 27.93
N LEU A 1101 -21.60 -0.02 27.13
CA LEU A 1101 -21.72 -0.04 25.67
C LEU A 1101 -23.14 -0.41 25.23
N GLU A 1102 -23.74 -1.44 25.85
CA GLU A 1102 -25.14 -1.84 25.63
C GLU A 1102 -26.15 -0.73 25.96
N GLU A 1103 -25.88 0.10 26.97
CA GLU A 1103 -26.69 1.28 27.28
C GLU A 1103 -26.44 2.43 26.29
N ALA A 1104 -25.18 2.67 25.92
CA ALA A 1104 -24.81 3.76 25.01
C ALA A 1104 -25.33 3.55 23.57
N ARG A 1105 -25.39 2.31 23.09
CA ARG A 1105 -25.86 2.01 21.72
C ARG A 1105 -27.34 2.32 21.47
N VAL A 1106 -28.17 2.36 22.52
CA VAL A 1106 -29.61 2.69 22.43
C VAL A 1106 -29.97 4.07 23.00
N GLU A 1107 -29.00 4.82 23.53
CA GLU A 1107 -29.25 6.15 24.11
C GLU A 1107 -29.48 7.21 23.01
N GLU A 1108 -30.63 7.86 23.03
CA GLU A 1108 -31.01 8.86 22.03
C GLU A 1108 -30.44 10.26 22.34
N ASP A 1109 -30.19 10.57 23.61
CA ASP A 1109 -29.54 11.82 23.99
C ASP A 1109 -28.04 11.75 23.68
N ILE A 1110 -27.64 12.43 22.61
CA ILE A 1110 -26.25 12.47 22.14
C ILE A 1110 -25.26 12.85 23.24
N VAL A 1111 -25.58 13.84 24.07
CA VAL A 1111 -24.62 14.36 25.05
C VAL A 1111 -24.36 13.29 26.09
N ARG A 1112 -25.41 12.61 26.55
CA ARG A 1112 -25.31 11.49 27.46
C ARG A 1112 -24.61 10.29 26.81
N ARG A 1113 -24.92 9.98 25.56
CA ARG A 1113 -24.30 8.90 24.79
C ARG A 1113 -22.79 9.11 24.62
N MET A 1114 -22.37 10.32 24.24
CA MET A 1114 -20.93 10.65 24.11
C MET A 1114 -20.20 10.57 25.46
N GLU A 1115 -20.85 10.98 26.56
CA GLU A 1115 -20.26 10.83 27.90
C GLU A 1115 -20.13 9.35 28.32
N MET A 1116 -21.09 8.49 27.97
CA MET A 1116 -20.98 7.05 28.19
C MET A 1116 -19.81 6.46 27.40
N TYR A 1117 -19.64 6.82 26.14
CA TYR A 1117 -18.48 6.37 25.35
C TYR A 1117 -17.14 6.88 25.89
N ARG A 1118 -17.09 8.12 26.40
CA ARG A 1118 -15.90 8.64 27.10
C ARG A 1118 -15.57 7.82 28.34
N GLN A 1119 -16.57 7.41 29.11
CA GLN A 1119 -16.39 6.51 30.26
C GLN A 1119 -15.95 5.10 29.84
N ALA A 1120 -16.48 4.59 28.73
CA ALA A 1120 -16.05 3.31 28.15
C ALA A 1120 -14.58 3.34 27.72
N GLU A 1121 -14.14 4.40 27.04
CA GLU A 1121 -12.74 4.61 26.67
C GLU A 1121 -11.85 4.69 27.91
N GLU A 1122 -12.27 5.38 28.98
CA GLU A 1122 -11.51 5.41 30.24
C GLU A 1122 -11.30 4.00 30.81
N ILE A 1123 -12.30 3.11 30.76
CA ILE A 1123 -12.16 1.70 31.19
C ILE A 1123 -11.15 0.97 30.30
N ILE A 1124 -11.34 1.04 28.97
CA ILE A 1124 -10.49 0.36 27.99
C ILE A 1124 -9.03 0.81 28.16
N VAL A 1125 -8.76 2.12 28.19
CA VAL A 1125 -7.40 2.65 28.32
C VAL A 1125 -6.75 2.26 29.64
N ASN A 1126 -7.49 2.27 30.75
CA ASN A 1126 -6.94 1.91 32.05
C ASN A 1126 -6.65 0.41 32.18
N ASP A 1127 -7.50 -0.45 31.61
CA ASP A 1127 -7.28 -1.90 31.61
C ASP A 1127 -6.29 -2.38 30.56
N ALA A 1128 -5.95 -1.50 29.60
CA ALA A 1128 -4.96 -1.68 28.55
C ALA A 1128 -5.08 -3.02 27.80
N PRO A 1129 -6.22 -3.39 27.20
CA PRO A 1129 -6.28 -4.53 26.29
C PRO A 1129 -5.51 -4.26 24.98
N ALA A 1130 -5.17 -2.99 24.71
CA ALA A 1130 -4.31 -2.57 23.61
C ALA A 1130 -3.39 -1.41 24.01
N VAL A 1131 -2.26 -1.28 23.30
CA VAL A 1131 -1.41 -0.08 23.32
C VAL A 1131 -1.80 0.82 22.15
N PHE A 1132 -2.66 1.81 22.39
CA PHE A 1132 -2.96 2.85 21.40
C PHE A 1132 -1.74 3.73 21.18
N TRP A 1133 -1.27 3.85 19.95
CA TRP A 1133 0.03 4.46 19.67
C TRP A 1133 -0.11 5.79 18.92
N THR A 1134 -0.77 5.81 17.76
CA THR A 1134 -0.95 7.03 16.95
C THR A 1134 -2.36 7.13 16.39
N HIS A 1135 -2.81 8.38 16.21
CA HIS A 1135 -3.90 8.71 15.30
C HIS A 1135 -3.31 9.23 13.99
N SER A 1136 -3.90 8.84 12.87
CA SER A 1136 -3.35 9.08 11.55
C SER A 1136 -3.70 10.46 10.98
N LYS A 1137 -2.80 11.01 10.19
CA LYS A 1137 -3.10 12.04 9.19
C LYS A 1137 -2.80 11.47 7.80
N THR A 1138 -3.48 11.99 6.79
CA THR A 1138 -3.20 11.66 5.40
C THR A 1138 -2.62 12.87 4.70
N TYR A 1139 -1.61 12.64 3.88
CA TYR A 1139 -0.98 13.63 3.03
C TYR A 1139 -1.06 13.16 1.58
N THR A 1140 -1.54 14.02 0.69
CA THR A 1140 -1.78 13.66 -0.71
C THR A 1140 -1.40 14.83 -1.60
N LEU A 1141 -0.57 14.58 -2.60
CA LEU A 1141 -0.34 15.52 -3.68
C LEU A 1141 -1.50 15.42 -4.68
N VAL A 1142 -2.06 16.55 -5.07
CA VAL A 1142 -3.20 16.64 -5.99
C VAL A 1142 -2.87 17.63 -7.09
N LYS A 1143 -2.93 17.16 -8.35
CA LYS A 1143 -2.54 18.00 -9.48
C LYS A 1143 -3.38 19.27 -9.54
N PRO A 1144 -2.80 20.45 -9.82
CA PRO A 1144 -3.52 21.72 -9.78
C PRO A 1144 -4.76 21.79 -10.68
N TYR A 1145 -4.78 21.08 -11.81
CA TYR A 1145 -5.91 21.03 -12.73
C TYR A 1145 -7.05 20.12 -12.24
N LEU A 1146 -6.80 19.24 -11.27
CA LEU A 1146 -7.82 18.40 -10.67
C LEU A 1146 -8.53 19.20 -9.57
N LYS A 1147 -9.81 19.48 -9.80
CA LYS A 1147 -10.64 20.28 -8.90
C LYS A 1147 -11.69 19.42 -8.22
N GLY A 1148 -12.21 19.90 -7.09
CA GLY A 1148 -13.24 19.20 -6.31
C GLY A 1148 -12.68 18.25 -5.24
N TYR A 1149 -11.36 18.05 -5.20
CA TYR A 1149 -10.75 17.22 -4.15
C TYR A 1149 -10.90 17.88 -2.77
N VAL A 1150 -11.35 17.10 -1.80
CA VAL A 1150 -11.42 17.47 -0.38
C VAL A 1150 -10.91 16.27 0.41
N GLY A 1151 -9.91 16.49 1.26
CA GLY A 1151 -9.42 15.45 2.16
C GLY A 1151 -10.45 15.16 3.25
N THR A 1152 -11.11 14.00 3.17
CA THR A 1152 -12.13 13.58 4.13
C THR A 1152 -11.55 12.70 5.23
N PRO A 1153 -12.15 12.71 6.44
CA PRO A 1153 -11.67 11.91 7.56
C PRO A 1153 -11.95 10.41 7.46
N ILE A 1154 -12.80 9.99 6.53
CA ILE A 1154 -13.05 8.59 6.16
C ILE A 1154 -13.11 8.47 4.63
N GLY A 1155 -13.07 7.25 4.10
CA GLY A 1155 -13.28 7.00 2.67
C GLY A 1155 -14.73 7.30 2.24
N ILE A 1156 -14.90 8.09 1.18
CA ILE A 1156 -16.19 8.41 0.55
C ILE A 1156 -16.03 8.36 -0.99
N PRO A 1157 -17.12 8.27 -1.80
CA PRO A 1157 -17.02 8.35 -3.27
C PRO A 1157 -16.62 9.74 -3.75
N LEU A 1158 -15.36 10.13 -3.60
CA LEU A 1158 -14.89 11.46 -3.94
C LEU A 1158 -14.83 11.67 -5.47
N GLU A 1159 -14.54 10.61 -6.23
CA GLU A 1159 -14.26 10.64 -7.66
C GLU A 1159 -15.44 11.15 -8.50
N ARG A 1160 -16.68 11.02 -8.02
CA ARG A 1160 -17.85 11.58 -8.71
C ARG A 1160 -17.97 13.10 -8.57
N TYR A 1161 -17.30 13.70 -7.60
CA TYR A 1161 -17.27 15.16 -7.37
C TYR A 1161 -16.06 15.84 -7.98
N LEU A 1162 -15.11 15.06 -8.51
CA LEU A 1162 -13.92 15.59 -9.16
C LEU A 1162 -14.24 16.06 -10.58
N TRP A 1163 -13.52 17.09 -11.03
CA TRP A 1163 -13.47 17.47 -12.44
C TRP A 1163 -12.09 17.98 -12.80
N ILE A 1164 -11.77 17.86 -14.08
CA ILE A 1164 -10.54 18.37 -14.65
C ILE A 1164 -10.82 19.74 -15.24
N ASP A 1165 -10.05 20.75 -14.83
CA ASP A 1165 -10.09 22.09 -15.40
C ASP A 1165 -9.37 22.09 -16.76
N SER A 1166 -10.12 21.82 -17.83
CA SER A 1166 -9.61 21.77 -19.20
C SER A 1166 -9.00 23.10 -19.65
N ASP A 1167 -9.36 24.23 -19.05
CA ASP A 1167 -8.76 25.52 -19.42
C ASP A 1167 -7.28 25.56 -19.04
N MET A 1168 -6.86 24.81 -18.00
CA MET A 1168 -5.44 24.62 -17.67
C MET A 1168 -4.69 23.75 -18.71
N PHE A 1169 -5.39 23.09 -19.64
CA PHE A 1169 -4.80 22.30 -20.73
C PHE A 1169 -4.58 23.13 -21.99
N PHE A 1170 -5.41 24.17 -22.18
CA PHE A 1170 -5.47 24.96 -23.42
C PHE A 1170 -5.16 26.45 -23.23
N GLY A 1171 -5.01 26.91 -21.98
CA GLY A 1171 -4.66 28.28 -21.61
C GLY A 1171 -3.20 28.64 -21.91
N ASP A 1172 -2.93 29.95 -21.95
CA ASP A 1172 -1.62 30.56 -22.21
C ASP A 1172 -0.61 30.36 -21.06
#